data_AF-A0A932VFS1-F1
#
_entry.id   AF-A0A932VFS1-F1
#
_cell.length_a   1.000
_cell.length_b   1.000
_cell.length_c   1.000
_cell.angle_alpha   90.00
_cell.angle_beta   90.00
_cell.angle_gamma   90.00
#
_symmetry.space_group_name_H-M   'P 1'
#
loop_
_entity.id
_entity.type
_entity.pdbx_description
1 polymer ?
#
loop_
_entity_poly.entity_id
_entity_poly.type
_entity_poly.pdbx_seq_one_letter_code
_entity_poly.pdbx_strand_id
1 'polypeptide(L)'
;MQKPLLAAFALAMAVTPLAAQEDAIGRCVSPDSIAVTGNKRIPSTTILLDAGLAPHTPLNAPAVQRAIRNVFAAGQFEGDIAITCTVKEGTPPVAIFTIKVRERPVLDFVDVAGTKNVATSDVRGVVDLLIGRPIDPSQVARAVQRIDSIYQGNGFTLARITPETTFVADNHASLVFRIDEGRRLAISGIRVRGNTAVDAKSIAKAMQTKPEGFWFWQKGEFDQDKYARDVGDSVPAMFLDRGYIDFQLLKDTIIVDRDRGKGLIDLSVSEGKQYKVGAFEVTGSRRFSSADIARFYPFNNTSPTLQERLKSLLKRKPVVKNVFDQSEWDDATSKVRQAYATEGYIYAQVRPILDRQHGPDGDKVNLRWDVQEGSPAIVNRIEIIGNDYTHENCIRDQLVIIPGGVFNQDALIRSWRSVQNLGFFEQMNPPETRQANDQGDVDVIFKVKEKRTGNVNFGASMGQGTGLGGFIGLDQPNLFGLCKRGQINWQYGQYINDFQTLRKRRAPGDGDGEQLLRMSAVDLRRRPHARHAHRAAVPDRRHAAEHHRGIQRRPARRHRLVPAVQDGVQVVHDARQVRRRQARQFAHQDRGRDLAARRVPLRRSGPVLRLAVVLARRRAVRRAVARLPRVLDHAVRLQRRDEPDERDAGVVRQHVLHDDRRGRRAVQRAVLRRHVLRRRQPLVAAA
;
A
#
# COMPACT_ATOMS: atom_id res chain seq x y z
N MET A 1 18.49 -78.84 -18.83
CA MET A 1 19.58 -79.63 -19.47
C MET A 1 20.89 -78.88 -19.32
N GLN A 2 22.03 -79.57 -19.47
CA GLN A 2 23.37 -79.04 -19.81
C GLN A 2 23.96 -77.86 -18.99
N LYS A 3 24.65 -78.26 -17.90
CA LYS A 3 25.95 -77.78 -17.36
C LYS A 3 27.07 -77.57 -18.43
N PRO A 4 28.31 -77.12 -18.09
CA PRO A 4 28.84 -76.25 -17.00
C PRO A 4 29.98 -75.28 -17.51
N LEU A 5 31.02 -75.03 -16.68
CA LEU A 5 32.35 -74.39 -16.94
C LEU A 5 32.38 -72.86 -16.76
N LEU A 6 33.43 -72.20 -16.22
CA LEU A 6 34.68 -72.67 -15.57
C LEU A 6 35.27 -71.58 -14.64
N ALA A 7 36.29 -71.93 -13.82
CA ALA A 7 37.27 -71.11 -13.08
C ALA A 7 36.74 -69.91 -12.24
N ALA A 8 36.84 -69.84 -10.90
CA ALA A 8 37.92 -70.15 -9.96
C ALA A 8 39.13 -69.19 -9.99
N PHE A 9 39.25 -68.33 -8.96
CA PHE A 9 40.42 -68.37 -8.07
C PHE A 9 40.07 -67.84 -6.67
N ALA A 10 40.97 -68.04 -5.69
CA ALA A 10 40.73 -67.70 -4.29
C ALA A 10 40.95 -66.20 -3.99
N LEU A 11 40.20 -65.65 -3.02
CA LEU A 11 40.54 -64.40 -2.35
C LEU A 11 40.40 -64.51 -0.82
N ALA A 12 41.12 -65.47 -0.24
CA ALA A 12 41.48 -65.41 1.18
C ALA A 12 42.60 -64.36 1.34
N MET A 13 42.22 -63.08 1.44
CA MET A 13 43.17 -61.98 1.69
C MET A 13 42.85 -61.26 3.00
N ALA A 14 43.88 -61.19 3.84
CA ALA A 14 44.09 -60.39 5.03
C ALA A 14 42.93 -59.53 5.56
N VAL A 15 42.61 -59.76 6.85
CA VAL A 15 42.24 -58.64 7.75
C VAL A 15 43.47 -57.73 7.86
N THR A 16 43.57 -56.74 6.98
CA THR A 16 44.57 -55.66 7.13
C THR A 16 44.17 -54.81 8.33
N PRO A 17 45.05 -54.61 9.33
CA PRO A 17 44.75 -53.72 10.43
C PRO A 17 44.55 -52.29 9.92
N LEU A 18 43.69 -51.52 10.60
CA LEU A 18 43.39 -50.12 10.31
C LEU A 18 44.57 -49.22 10.76
N ALA A 19 45.73 -49.40 10.12
CA ALA A 19 47.02 -48.85 10.53
C ALA A 19 47.83 -48.33 9.33
N ALA A 20 47.15 -47.56 8.47
CA ALA A 20 47.78 -46.77 7.38
C ALA A 20 47.38 -45.29 7.48
N GLN A 21 47.25 -44.79 8.71
CA GLN A 21 47.31 -43.36 8.96
C GLN A 21 48.79 -42.99 8.95
N GLU A 22 49.32 -42.56 7.81
CA GLU A 22 50.72 -42.13 7.69
C GLU A 22 50.96 -40.87 8.53
N ASP A 23 51.39 -41.17 9.75
CA ASP A 23 52.28 -40.40 10.60
C ASP A 23 53.10 -39.37 9.80
N ALA A 24 52.69 -38.10 9.90
CA ALA A 24 53.41 -36.97 9.31
C ALA A 24 54.68 -36.64 10.14
N ILE A 25 55.61 -37.58 10.25
CA ILE A 25 56.87 -37.45 10.99
C ILE A 25 57.82 -36.55 10.19
N GLY A 26 57.55 -35.25 10.25
CA GLY A 26 58.38 -34.18 9.70
C GLY A 26 58.21 -32.92 10.54
N ARG A 27 59.26 -32.10 10.64
CA ARG A 27 59.26 -30.87 11.46
C ARG A 27 58.15 -29.87 11.07
N CYS A 28 57.54 -30.03 9.89
CA CYS A 28 56.36 -29.28 9.47
C CYS A 28 55.10 -29.49 10.32
N VAL A 29 54.99 -30.57 11.12
CA VAL A 29 53.87 -30.75 12.06
C VAL A 29 53.98 -29.83 13.26
N SER A 30 55.18 -29.49 13.74
CA SER A 30 55.36 -28.49 14.80
C SER A 30 56.43 -27.49 14.36
N PRO A 31 56.06 -26.48 13.54
CA PRO A 31 57.04 -25.60 12.94
C PRO A 31 57.70 -24.69 13.98
N ASP A 32 59.03 -24.57 13.87
CA ASP A 32 59.86 -23.73 14.73
C ASP A 32 59.50 -22.24 14.61
N SER A 33 59.00 -21.81 13.45
CA SER A 33 58.51 -20.44 13.22
C SER A 33 57.44 -20.37 12.15
N ILE A 34 56.60 -19.33 12.22
CA ILE A 34 55.60 -19.02 11.20
C ILE A 34 55.93 -17.67 10.58
N ALA A 35 56.10 -17.65 9.26
CA ALA A 35 56.38 -16.46 8.46
C ALA A 35 55.15 -16.05 7.66
N VAL A 36 55.03 -14.75 7.36
CA VAL A 36 54.00 -14.22 6.46
C VAL A 36 54.67 -13.45 5.33
N THR A 37 54.16 -13.62 4.11
CA THR A 37 54.72 -13.01 2.89
C THR A 37 53.61 -12.45 1.99
N GLY A 38 53.90 -11.36 1.29
CA GLY A 38 52.98 -10.70 0.35
C GLY A 38 52.04 -9.67 0.97
N ASN A 39 52.08 -9.48 2.29
CA ASN A 39 51.48 -8.36 2.98
C ASN A 39 52.31 -7.05 2.81
N LYS A 40 51.63 -5.91 2.92
CA LYS A 40 52.20 -4.55 2.80
C LYS A 40 51.57 -3.59 3.81
N ARG A 41 50.24 -3.52 3.84
CA ARG A 41 49.46 -2.63 4.71
C ARG A 41 49.08 -3.29 6.04
N ILE A 42 48.90 -4.61 6.05
CA ILE A 42 48.56 -5.38 7.26
C ILE A 42 49.85 -5.95 7.87
N PRO A 43 50.15 -5.68 9.16
CA PRO A 43 51.34 -6.24 9.80
C PRO A 43 51.18 -7.75 10.01
N SER A 44 52.28 -8.49 9.86
CA SER A 44 52.29 -9.97 9.91
C SER A 44 51.73 -10.53 11.24
N THR A 45 51.85 -9.78 12.34
CA THR A 45 51.28 -10.13 13.65
C THR A 45 49.76 -10.22 13.64
N THR A 46 49.05 -9.31 12.95
CA THR A 46 47.59 -9.40 12.78
C THR A 46 47.21 -10.64 11.97
N ILE A 47 47.99 -10.97 10.93
CA ILE A 47 47.70 -12.11 10.04
C ILE A 47 47.90 -13.44 10.78
N LEU A 48 48.89 -13.53 11.67
CA LEU A 48 49.07 -14.67 12.56
C LEU A 48 47.94 -14.80 13.60
N LEU A 49 47.46 -13.67 14.13
CA LEU A 49 46.30 -13.63 15.04
C LEU A 49 45.03 -14.11 14.35
N ASP A 50 44.72 -13.59 13.16
CA ASP A 50 43.57 -13.99 12.33
C ASP A 50 43.66 -15.48 11.98
N ALA A 51 44.84 -15.97 11.59
CA ALA A 51 45.10 -17.38 11.30
C ALA A 51 44.86 -18.30 12.52
N GLY A 52 44.98 -17.78 13.75
CA GLY A 52 44.89 -18.57 14.97
C GLY A 52 45.99 -19.64 15.10
N LEU A 53 47.16 -19.38 14.51
CA LEU A 53 48.31 -20.29 14.52
C LEU A 53 49.45 -19.73 15.38
N ALA A 54 49.98 -20.55 16.27
CA ALA A 54 51.16 -20.24 17.08
C ALA A 54 52.35 -21.14 16.71
N PRO A 55 53.60 -20.66 16.78
CA PRO A 55 54.80 -21.51 16.66
C PRO A 55 54.79 -22.67 17.65
N HIS A 56 55.53 -23.74 17.34
CA HIS A 56 55.67 -24.96 18.15
C HIS A 56 54.34 -25.69 18.50
N THR A 57 53.24 -25.33 17.84
CA THR A 57 51.92 -25.95 18.03
C THR A 57 51.70 -27.04 16.98
N PRO A 58 51.20 -28.24 17.34
CA PRO A 58 50.95 -29.31 16.38
C PRO A 58 49.87 -28.93 15.35
N LEU A 59 50.29 -28.75 14.10
CA LEU A 59 49.45 -28.40 12.96
C LEU A 59 48.92 -29.67 12.29
N ASN A 60 47.59 -29.79 12.22
CA ASN A 60 46.89 -30.79 11.43
C ASN A 60 46.09 -30.13 10.29
N ALA A 61 45.70 -30.89 9.27
CA ALA A 61 44.97 -30.34 8.12
C ALA A 61 43.68 -29.56 8.52
N PRO A 62 42.88 -29.99 9.52
CA PRO A 62 41.76 -29.18 10.03
C PRO A 62 42.17 -27.84 10.69
N ALA A 63 43.34 -27.74 11.32
CA ALA A 63 43.88 -26.48 11.83
C ALA A 63 44.31 -25.56 10.67
N VAL A 64 45.07 -26.08 9.70
CA VAL A 64 45.49 -25.32 8.50
C VAL A 64 44.27 -24.82 7.71
N GLN A 65 43.24 -25.66 7.53
CA GLN A 65 42.02 -25.26 6.84
C GLN A 65 41.17 -24.24 7.64
N ARG A 66 41.23 -24.27 8.99
CA ARG A 66 40.65 -23.20 9.83
C ARG A 66 41.42 -21.89 9.66
N ALA A 67 42.76 -21.92 9.68
CA ALA A 67 43.59 -20.73 9.47
C ALA A 67 43.30 -20.05 8.12
N ILE A 68 43.25 -20.81 7.03
CA ILE A 68 42.89 -20.29 5.69
C ILE A 68 41.49 -19.65 5.71
N ARG A 69 40.49 -20.31 6.31
CA ARG A 69 39.13 -19.76 6.42
C ARG A 69 39.08 -18.47 7.24
N ASN A 70 39.81 -18.38 8.34
CA ASN A 70 39.81 -17.19 9.20
C ASN A 70 40.49 -16.00 8.52
N VAL A 71 41.68 -16.21 7.92
CA VAL A 71 42.40 -15.17 7.15
C VAL A 71 41.57 -14.69 5.96
N PHE A 72 40.83 -15.58 5.29
CA PHE A 72 39.88 -15.19 4.24
C PHE A 72 38.68 -14.40 4.81
N ALA A 73 38.13 -14.83 5.95
CA ALA A 73 37.00 -14.17 6.62
C ALA A 73 37.32 -12.77 7.16
N ALA A 74 38.59 -12.47 7.47
CA ALA A 74 39.06 -11.12 7.79
C ALA A 74 38.89 -10.11 6.62
N GLY A 75 38.62 -10.60 5.41
CA GLY A 75 38.21 -9.78 4.26
C GLY A 75 39.30 -8.85 3.70
N GLN A 76 40.55 -8.94 4.19
CA GLN A 76 41.68 -8.13 3.72
C GLN A 76 42.42 -8.75 2.52
N PHE A 77 42.23 -10.05 2.24
CA PHE A 77 43.08 -10.83 1.33
C PHE A 77 42.30 -11.48 0.18
N GLU A 78 42.92 -11.53 -1.00
CA GLU A 78 42.40 -12.24 -2.18
C GLU A 78 42.32 -13.76 -1.93
N GLY A 79 41.71 -14.51 -2.85
CA GLY A 79 41.47 -15.96 -2.67
C GLY A 79 42.75 -16.82 -2.62
N ASP A 80 43.86 -16.31 -3.13
CA ASP A 80 45.13 -17.03 -3.32
C ASP A 80 45.97 -17.13 -2.02
N ILE A 81 45.33 -17.52 -0.90
CA ILE A 81 46.00 -17.78 0.39
C ILE A 81 46.67 -19.15 0.31
N ALA A 82 47.96 -19.16 -0.03
CA ALA A 82 48.78 -20.36 -0.08
C ALA A 82 49.56 -20.54 1.23
N ILE A 83 49.60 -21.76 1.76
CA ILE A 83 50.38 -22.11 2.95
C ILE A 83 51.38 -23.19 2.57
N THR A 84 52.67 -22.94 2.82
CA THR A 84 53.78 -23.84 2.48
C THR A 84 54.72 -24.02 3.66
N CYS A 85 55.09 -25.26 3.97
CA CYS A 85 56.20 -25.51 4.90
C CYS A 85 57.51 -25.61 4.11
N THR A 86 58.56 -24.98 4.60
CA THR A 86 59.94 -25.17 4.12
C THR A 86 60.83 -25.54 5.30
N VAL A 87 61.48 -26.70 5.24
CA VAL A 87 62.54 -27.07 6.19
C VAL A 87 63.85 -26.55 5.63
N LYS A 88 64.54 -25.69 6.38
CA LYS A 88 65.92 -25.29 6.06
C LYS A 88 66.89 -26.31 6.66
N GLU A 89 67.79 -26.81 5.81
CA GLU A 89 68.93 -27.60 6.24
C GLU A 89 69.85 -26.78 7.16
N GLY A 90 70.40 -27.44 8.17
CA GLY A 90 71.15 -26.84 9.26
C GLY A 90 71.24 -27.78 10.45
N THR A 91 71.99 -27.41 11.48
CA THR A 91 72.18 -28.21 12.70
C THR A 91 71.82 -27.37 13.93
N PRO A 92 70.59 -27.49 14.48
CA PRO A 92 69.45 -28.30 14.00
C PRO A 92 68.74 -27.69 12.78
N PRO A 93 68.02 -28.50 11.96
CA PRO A 93 67.29 -28.01 10.79
C PRO A 93 65.95 -27.37 11.20
N VAL A 94 65.61 -26.24 10.59
CA VAL A 94 64.51 -25.36 11.05
C VAL A 94 63.31 -25.43 10.12
N ALA A 95 62.13 -25.76 10.63
CA ALA A 95 60.87 -25.71 9.89
C ALA A 95 60.23 -24.33 9.96
N ILE A 96 60.07 -23.71 8.78
CA ILE A 96 59.43 -22.40 8.61
C ILE A 96 58.10 -22.61 7.89
N PHE A 97 57.00 -22.27 8.56
CA PHE A 97 55.65 -22.35 8.00
C PHE A 97 55.29 -21.01 7.38
N THR A 98 55.26 -20.92 6.05
CA THR A 98 55.06 -19.65 5.33
C THR A 98 53.62 -19.51 4.87
N ILE A 99 52.93 -18.49 5.38
CA ILE A 99 51.63 -18.04 4.88
C ILE A 99 51.91 -17.00 3.78
N LYS A 100 51.53 -17.30 2.55
CA LYS A 100 51.58 -16.38 1.42
C LYS A 100 50.18 -15.80 1.21
N VAL A 101 50.07 -14.48 1.35
CA VAL A 101 48.83 -13.71 1.16
C VAL A 101 49.00 -12.71 0.03
N ARG A 102 47.87 -12.20 -0.48
CA ARG A 102 47.81 -11.05 -1.38
C ARG A 102 46.72 -10.12 -0.87
N GLU A 103 47.08 -8.88 -0.52
CA GLU A 103 46.13 -7.90 0.00
C GLU A 103 45.17 -7.41 -1.10
N ARG A 104 43.87 -7.41 -0.83
CA ARG A 104 42.84 -6.81 -1.70
C ARG A 104 43.11 -5.30 -1.84
N PRO A 105 42.83 -4.72 -3.02
CA PRO A 105 43.02 -3.30 -3.24
C PRO A 105 42.05 -2.46 -2.40
N VAL A 106 42.50 -1.29 -1.97
CA VAL A 106 41.67 -0.32 -1.22
C VAL A 106 40.80 0.49 -2.19
N LEU A 107 39.52 0.65 -1.85
CA LEU A 107 38.54 1.34 -2.68
C LEU A 107 38.64 2.87 -2.52
N ASP A 108 39.15 3.58 -3.54
CA ASP A 108 39.27 5.04 -3.53
C ASP A 108 37.94 5.75 -3.78
N PHE A 109 37.24 5.33 -4.83
CA PHE A 109 35.92 5.85 -5.17
C PHE A 109 35.09 4.82 -5.93
N VAL A 110 33.78 5.03 -5.86
CA VAL A 110 32.77 4.28 -6.62
C VAL A 110 32.06 5.26 -7.54
N ASP A 111 31.88 4.88 -8.81
CA ASP A 111 31.01 5.59 -9.73
C ASP A 111 30.07 4.66 -10.51
N VAL A 112 29.06 5.24 -11.15
CA VAL A 112 28.04 4.56 -11.94
C VAL A 112 27.89 5.30 -13.27
N ALA A 113 28.13 4.60 -14.38
CA ALA A 113 28.10 5.15 -15.73
C ALA A 113 27.02 4.46 -16.59
N GLY A 114 26.42 5.20 -17.52
CA GLY A 114 25.43 4.65 -18.47
C GLY A 114 23.96 4.80 -18.08
N THR A 115 23.67 5.33 -16.88
CA THR A 115 22.31 5.70 -16.44
C THR A 115 21.71 6.76 -17.38
N LYS A 116 20.59 6.47 -18.03
CA LYS A 116 19.88 7.39 -18.97
C LYS A 116 18.40 7.53 -18.62
N ASN A 117 17.75 6.45 -18.19
CA ASN A 117 16.33 6.41 -17.85
C ASN A 117 16.07 6.32 -16.34
N VAL A 118 17.00 5.73 -15.58
CA VAL A 118 16.96 5.70 -14.10
C VAL A 118 17.90 6.80 -13.57
N ALA A 119 17.52 7.47 -12.48
CA ALA A 119 18.33 8.54 -11.93
C ALA A 119 19.60 7.99 -11.24
N THR A 120 20.76 8.61 -11.53
CA THR A 120 22.06 8.17 -11.00
C THR A 120 22.14 8.25 -9.47
N SER A 121 21.34 9.13 -8.84
CA SER A 121 21.15 9.20 -7.38
C SER A 121 20.65 7.88 -6.80
N ASP A 122 19.66 7.30 -7.45
CA ASP A 122 18.87 6.17 -6.94
C ASP A 122 19.70 4.88 -7.08
N VAL A 123 20.43 4.77 -8.20
CA VAL A 123 21.38 3.69 -8.43
C VAL A 123 22.58 3.77 -7.48
N ARG A 124 23.20 4.96 -7.29
CA ARG A 124 24.28 5.13 -6.30
C ARG A 124 23.80 4.87 -4.88
N GLY A 125 22.54 5.19 -4.55
CA GLY A 125 21.95 5.03 -3.22
C GLY A 125 21.86 3.59 -2.70
N VAL A 126 21.93 2.57 -3.56
CA VAL A 126 21.96 1.15 -3.17
C VAL A 126 23.35 0.50 -3.25
N VAL A 127 24.40 1.29 -3.56
CA VAL A 127 25.77 0.80 -3.58
C VAL A 127 26.39 0.92 -2.19
N ASP A 128 26.00 -0.01 -1.31
CA ASP A 128 26.68 -0.28 -0.02
C ASP A 128 28.10 -0.83 -0.27
N LEU A 129 29.02 0.08 -0.56
CA LEU A 129 30.47 -0.11 -0.64
C LEU A 129 31.16 1.08 0.02
N LEU A 130 31.99 0.81 1.02
CA LEU A 130 32.65 1.84 1.82
C LEU A 130 34.00 2.23 1.21
N ILE A 131 34.16 3.51 0.90
CA ILE A 131 35.45 4.11 0.51
C ILE A 131 36.48 3.92 1.65
N GLY A 132 37.74 3.68 1.29
CA GLY A 132 38.82 3.41 2.24
C GLY A 132 38.80 1.99 2.84
N ARG A 133 37.93 1.09 2.37
CA ARG A 133 37.94 -0.35 2.71
C ARG A 133 38.46 -1.20 1.53
N PRO A 134 38.94 -2.42 1.78
CA PRO A 134 39.33 -3.32 0.69
C PRO A 134 38.10 -3.73 -0.14
N ILE A 135 38.25 -3.83 -1.45
CA ILE A 135 37.17 -4.26 -2.35
C ILE A 135 36.84 -5.74 -2.07
N ASP A 136 35.64 -6.00 -1.55
CA ASP A 136 35.12 -7.35 -1.39
C ASP A 136 34.26 -7.79 -2.60
N PRO A 137 34.66 -8.83 -3.35
CA PRO A 137 33.86 -9.35 -4.46
C PRO A 137 32.44 -9.75 -4.05
N SER A 138 32.21 -10.18 -2.80
CA SER A 138 30.86 -10.55 -2.35
C SER A 138 29.96 -9.31 -2.15
N GLN A 139 30.49 -8.20 -1.63
CA GLN A 139 29.78 -6.90 -1.61
C GLN A 139 29.58 -6.35 -3.03
N VAL A 140 30.56 -6.46 -3.94
CA VAL A 140 30.39 -6.02 -5.34
C VAL A 140 29.29 -6.82 -6.04
N ALA A 141 29.24 -8.14 -5.86
CA ALA A 141 28.16 -8.97 -6.39
C ALA A 141 26.78 -8.60 -5.80
N ARG A 142 26.70 -8.33 -4.49
CA ARG A 142 25.47 -7.81 -3.86
C ARG A 142 25.07 -6.43 -4.37
N ALA A 143 26.03 -5.54 -4.66
CA ALA A 143 25.76 -4.24 -5.28
C ALA A 143 25.20 -4.41 -6.70
N VAL A 144 25.80 -5.27 -7.53
CA VAL A 144 25.27 -5.62 -8.86
C VAL A 144 23.82 -6.10 -8.78
N GLN A 145 23.51 -7.03 -7.87
CA GLN A 145 22.16 -7.54 -7.68
C GLN A 145 21.16 -6.45 -7.25
N ARG A 146 21.52 -5.57 -6.30
CA ARG A 146 20.65 -4.45 -5.87
C ARG A 146 20.42 -3.42 -6.99
N ILE A 147 21.43 -3.13 -7.80
CA ILE A 147 21.28 -2.28 -8.99
C ILE A 147 20.32 -2.95 -9.98
N ASP A 148 20.51 -4.23 -10.27
CA ASP A 148 19.66 -4.98 -11.20
C ASP A 148 18.19 -5.00 -10.72
N SER A 149 17.94 -5.18 -9.43
CA SER A 149 16.59 -5.07 -8.85
C SER A 149 15.93 -3.69 -9.08
N ILE A 150 16.69 -2.59 -9.01
CA ILE A 150 16.16 -1.25 -9.37
C ILE A 150 15.77 -1.21 -10.85
N TYR A 151 16.61 -1.74 -11.74
CA TYR A 151 16.34 -1.72 -13.18
C TYR A 151 15.15 -2.61 -13.55
N GLN A 152 15.05 -3.82 -12.97
CA GLN A 152 13.88 -4.69 -13.09
C GLN A 152 12.60 -3.98 -12.62
N GLY A 153 12.61 -3.37 -11.42
CA GLY A 153 11.47 -2.62 -10.88
C GLY A 153 11.06 -1.37 -11.69
N ASN A 154 11.95 -0.85 -12.54
CA ASN A 154 11.69 0.25 -13.47
C ASN A 154 11.32 -0.22 -14.90
N GLY A 155 11.10 -1.53 -15.12
CA GLY A 155 10.72 -2.11 -16.42
C GLY A 155 11.88 -2.45 -17.36
N PHE A 156 13.13 -2.35 -16.87
CA PHE A 156 14.37 -2.60 -17.63
C PHE A 156 14.97 -3.98 -17.30
N THR A 157 14.17 -5.04 -17.39
CA THR A 157 14.57 -6.45 -17.18
C THR A 157 15.66 -6.96 -18.14
N LEU A 158 16.09 -6.14 -19.11
CA LEU A 158 17.16 -6.43 -20.05
C LEU A 158 18.49 -5.74 -19.74
N ALA A 159 18.57 -5.00 -18.63
CA ALA A 159 19.77 -4.30 -18.21
C ALA A 159 20.98 -5.24 -18.05
N ARG A 160 22.18 -4.70 -18.23
CA ARG A 160 23.45 -5.37 -17.97
C ARG A 160 24.35 -4.45 -17.18
N ILE A 161 24.62 -4.84 -15.94
CA ILE A 161 25.55 -4.16 -15.04
C ILE A 161 26.91 -4.86 -15.13
N THR A 162 27.94 -4.12 -15.51
CA THR A 162 29.33 -4.59 -15.60
C THR A 162 30.19 -3.80 -14.61
N PRO A 163 30.69 -4.42 -13.53
CA PRO A 163 31.65 -3.76 -12.63
C PRO A 163 33.03 -3.74 -13.28
N GLU A 164 33.57 -2.55 -13.53
CA GLU A 164 34.95 -2.35 -13.99
C GLU A 164 35.81 -1.87 -12.82
N THR A 165 36.92 -2.57 -12.55
CA THR A 165 37.90 -2.19 -11.52
C THR A 165 39.17 -1.66 -12.19
N THR A 166 39.48 -0.39 -11.95
CA THR A 166 40.71 0.26 -12.41
C THR A 166 41.69 0.34 -11.26
N PHE A 167 42.84 -0.32 -11.38
CA PHE A 167 43.90 -0.26 -10.37
C PHE A 167 44.65 1.07 -10.45
N VAL A 168 44.97 1.61 -9.28
CA VAL A 168 45.73 2.85 -9.06
C VAL A 168 47.08 2.45 -8.40
N ALA A 169 47.95 3.42 -8.13
CA ALA A 169 49.18 3.19 -7.37
C ALA A 169 48.92 2.57 -5.98
N ASP A 170 49.98 2.04 -5.35
CA ASP A 170 50.02 1.62 -3.94
C ASP A 170 48.96 0.60 -3.48
N ASN A 171 48.44 -0.21 -4.42
CA ASN A 171 47.34 -1.18 -4.21
C ASN A 171 46.00 -0.51 -3.87
N HIS A 172 45.74 0.67 -4.44
CA HIS A 172 44.42 1.28 -4.48
C HIS A 172 43.69 0.92 -5.79
N ALA A 173 42.36 1.04 -5.79
CA ALA A 173 41.54 0.83 -6.98
C ALA A 173 40.24 1.64 -6.96
N SER A 174 39.78 2.00 -8.15
CA SER A 174 38.50 2.66 -8.40
C SER A 174 37.51 1.67 -9.01
N LEU A 175 36.24 1.73 -8.62
CA LEU A 175 35.19 0.83 -9.13
C LEU A 175 34.12 1.61 -9.88
N VAL A 176 33.92 1.29 -11.16
CA VAL A 176 32.88 1.90 -12.00
C VAL A 176 31.87 0.85 -12.43
N PHE A 177 30.62 1.00 -12.00
CA PHE A 177 29.51 0.19 -12.51
C PHE A 177 29.05 0.76 -13.85
N ARG A 178 29.45 0.14 -14.97
CA ARG A 178 28.90 0.46 -16.29
C ARG A 178 27.57 -0.27 -16.48
N ILE A 179 26.53 0.48 -16.83
CA ILE A 179 25.18 -0.04 -17.02
C ILE A 179 24.76 0.20 -18.46
N ASP A 180 24.50 -0.89 -19.19
CA ASP A 180 23.66 -0.84 -20.37
C ASP A 180 22.22 -1.12 -19.93
N GLU A 181 21.36 -0.10 -19.94
CA GLU A 181 19.95 -0.24 -19.54
C GLU A 181 19.12 -1.07 -20.54
N GLY A 182 19.64 -1.27 -21.76
CA GLY A 182 18.94 -1.96 -22.84
C GLY A 182 17.65 -1.26 -23.28
N ARG A 183 16.65 -2.07 -23.65
CA ARG A 183 15.28 -1.63 -23.92
C ARG A 183 14.35 -2.18 -22.84
N ARG A 184 13.28 -1.44 -22.50
CA ARG A 184 12.22 -1.98 -21.65
C ARG A 184 11.60 -3.23 -22.28
N LEU A 185 11.34 -4.24 -21.46
CA LEU A 185 10.78 -5.51 -21.94
C LEU A 185 9.26 -5.40 -22.08
N ALA A 186 8.77 -5.42 -23.32
CA ALA A 186 7.34 -5.44 -23.61
C ALA A 186 6.90 -6.84 -24.05
N ILE A 187 5.86 -7.39 -23.43
CA ILE A 187 5.26 -8.66 -23.80
C ILE A 187 4.50 -8.50 -25.12
N SER A 188 4.94 -9.19 -26.17
CA SER A 188 4.31 -9.20 -27.50
C SER A 188 3.15 -10.19 -27.59
N GLY A 189 3.09 -11.17 -26.69
CA GLY A 189 2.06 -12.20 -26.70
C GLY A 189 2.18 -13.19 -25.54
N ILE A 190 1.12 -13.98 -25.37
CA ILE A 190 1.09 -15.14 -24.47
C ILE A 190 0.68 -16.34 -25.34
N ARG A 191 1.56 -17.35 -25.40
CA ARG A 191 1.30 -18.67 -25.97
C ARG A 191 0.99 -19.61 -24.80
N VAL A 192 -0.03 -20.46 -24.99
CA VAL A 192 -0.33 -21.56 -24.07
C VAL A 192 -0.33 -22.87 -24.86
N ARG A 193 0.10 -23.94 -24.21
CA ARG A 193 0.18 -25.31 -24.73
C ARG A 193 -0.48 -26.26 -23.73
N GLY A 194 -1.14 -27.31 -24.21
CA GLY A 194 -1.84 -28.28 -23.35
C GLY A 194 -3.22 -27.81 -22.84
N ASN A 195 -3.62 -26.57 -23.15
CA ASN A 195 -5.00 -26.14 -22.97
C ASN A 195 -5.89 -26.73 -24.09
N THR A 196 -7.02 -27.33 -23.73
CA THR A 196 -7.92 -28.08 -24.63
C THR A 196 -9.38 -27.69 -24.44
N ALA A 197 -9.83 -27.57 -23.18
CA ALA A 197 -11.17 -27.14 -22.81
C ALA A 197 -11.25 -25.63 -22.50
N VAL A 198 -10.14 -25.02 -22.07
CA VAL A 198 -10.02 -23.57 -21.85
C VAL A 198 -9.27 -22.90 -23.00
N ASP A 199 -9.80 -21.78 -23.49
CA ASP A 199 -9.15 -21.00 -24.54
C ASP A 199 -7.98 -20.17 -23.97
N ALA A 200 -6.85 -20.13 -24.68
CA ALA A 200 -5.66 -19.37 -24.27
C ALA A 200 -5.94 -17.86 -24.05
N LYS A 201 -6.98 -17.31 -24.67
CA LYS A 201 -7.42 -15.92 -24.49
C LYS A 201 -8.16 -15.70 -23.16
N SER A 202 -8.86 -16.70 -22.61
CA SER A 202 -9.33 -16.72 -21.22
C SER A 202 -8.15 -16.70 -20.25
N ILE A 203 -7.11 -17.50 -20.49
CA ILE A 203 -5.91 -17.57 -19.64
C ILE A 203 -5.19 -16.22 -19.63
N ALA A 204 -4.90 -15.66 -20.81
CA ALA A 204 -4.38 -14.31 -20.97
C ALA A 204 -5.33 -13.19 -20.48
N LYS A 205 -6.61 -13.50 -20.21
CA LYS A 205 -7.54 -12.57 -19.54
C LYS A 205 -7.40 -12.62 -18.01
N ALA A 206 -7.13 -13.78 -17.42
CA ALA A 206 -6.95 -13.94 -15.98
C ALA A 206 -5.68 -13.26 -15.45
N MET A 207 -4.56 -13.41 -16.17
CA MET A 207 -3.27 -12.78 -15.83
C MET A 207 -3.37 -11.25 -15.73
N GLN A 208 -2.73 -10.61 -14.75
CA GLN A 208 -2.54 -9.16 -14.67
C GLN A 208 -1.58 -8.65 -15.75
N THR A 209 -0.51 -9.39 -16.01
CA THR A 209 0.43 -9.14 -17.11
C THR A 209 -0.29 -9.30 -18.45
N LYS A 210 -0.37 -8.21 -19.21
CA LYS A 210 -1.01 -8.17 -20.53
C LYS A 210 0.03 -8.04 -21.64
N PRO A 211 -0.20 -8.65 -22.81
CA PRO A 211 0.56 -8.30 -24.01
C PRO A 211 0.25 -6.85 -24.43
N GLU A 212 1.13 -6.29 -25.25
CA GLU A 212 0.93 -4.98 -25.87
C GLU A 212 -0.36 -4.95 -26.71
N GLY A 213 -1.07 -3.82 -26.65
CA GLY A 213 -2.34 -3.63 -27.33
C GLY A 213 -2.29 -2.53 -28.37
N PHE A 214 -3.30 -2.49 -29.24
CA PHE A 214 -3.50 -1.39 -30.19
C PHE A 214 -3.70 -0.02 -29.51
N TRP A 215 -4.16 -0.03 -28.25
CA TRP A 215 -4.43 1.18 -27.47
C TRP A 215 -3.18 1.68 -26.72
N PHE A 216 -2.91 2.98 -26.78
CA PHE A 216 -1.70 3.63 -26.26
C PHE A 216 -1.40 3.44 -24.75
N TRP A 217 -2.39 3.04 -23.95
CA TRP A 217 -2.20 2.70 -22.53
C TRP A 217 -1.75 1.24 -22.31
N GLN A 218 -1.96 0.35 -23.28
CA GLN A 218 -1.60 -1.07 -23.20
C GLN A 218 -0.14 -1.29 -23.66
N LYS A 219 0.82 -0.71 -22.93
CA LYS A 219 2.25 -0.77 -23.28
C LYS A 219 2.87 -2.17 -23.22
N GLY A 220 2.18 -3.16 -22.64
CA GLY A 220 2.66 -4.53 -22.49
C GLY A 220 3.87 -4.69 -21.57
N GLU A 221 4.15 -3.71 -20.72
CA GLU A 221 5.34 -3.67 -19.87
C GLU A 221 5.43 -4.88 -18.93
N PHE A 222 6.57 -5.59 -18.97
CA PHE A 222 6.80 -6.75 -18.12
C PHE A 222 7.14 -6.33 -16.68
N ASP A 223 6.55 -7.06 -15.74
CA ASP A 223 6.74 -6.91 -14.30
C ASP A 223 6.80 -8.31 -13.69
N GLN A 224 7.91 -8.62 -13.02
CA GLN A 224 8.20 -9.95 -12.51
C GLN A 224 7.29 -10.33 -11.32
N ASP A 225 6.91 -9.37 -10.47
CA ASP A 225 6.05 -9.60 -9.32
C ASP A 225 4.57 -9.79 -9.73
N LYS A 226 4.14 -9.14 -10.82
CA LYS A 226 2.83 -9.42 -11.45
C LYS A 226 2.84 -10.79 -12.11
N TYR A 227 3.86 -11.09 -12.91
CA TYR A 227 4.00 -12.38 -13.58
C TYR A 227 4.07 -13.56 -12.59
N ALA A 228 4.84 -13.45 -11.51
CA ALA A 228 4.91 -14.49 -10.48
C ALA A 228 3.55 -14.78 -9.83
N ARG A 229 2.78 -13.73 -9.48
CA ARG A 229 1.40 -13.87 -8.98
C ARG A 229 0.43 -14.40 -10.03
N ASP A 230 0.64 -14.10 -11.30
CA ASP A 230 -0.20 -14.63 -12.37
C ASP A 230 0.00 -16.13 -12.59
N VAL A 231 1.25 -16.56 -12.51
CA VAL A 231 1.68 -17.95 -12.71
C VAL A 231 1.36 -18.80 -11.48
N GLY A 232 1.53 -18.25 -10.27
CA GLY A 232 1.26 -18.93 -9.00
C GLY A 232 -0.20 -18.88 -8.52
N ASP A 233 -0.90 -17.76 -8.70
CA ASP A 233 -2.24 -17.53 -8.15
C ASP A 233 -3.31 -17.33 -9.26
N SER A 234 -3.16 -16.30 -10.11
CA SER A 234 -4.25 -15.83 -11.00
C SER A 234 -4.69 -16.87 -12.03
N VAL A 235 -3.76 -17.64 -12.60
CA VAL A 235 -4.08 -18.69 -13.58
C VAL A 235 -4.63 -19.95 -12.89
N PRO A 236 -3.98 -20.53 -11.86
CA PRO A 236 -4.56 -21.65 -11.12
C PRO A 236 -5.96 -21.36 -10.58
N ALA A 237 -6.18 -20.21 -9.93
CA ALA A 237 -7.50 -19.83 -9.42
C ALA A 237 -8.57 -19.85 -10.51
N MET A 238 -8.31 -19.27 -11.69
CA MET A 238 -9.27 -19.27 -12.81
C MET A 238 -9.63 -20.68 -13.32
N PHE A 239 -8.75 -21.67 -13.16
CA PHE A 239 -9.05 -23.07 -13.45
C PHE A 239 -9.86 -23.74 -12.32
N LEU A 240 -9.55 -23.43 -11.05
CA LEU A 240 -10.32 -23.88 -9.88
C LEU A 240 -11.77 -23.34 -9.89
N ASP A 241 -11.96 -22.06 -10.24
CA ASP A 241 -13.27 -21.40 -10.48
C ASP A 241 -14.08 -22.08 -11.60
N ARG A 242 -13.43 -22.90 -12.44
CA ARG A 242 -14.07 -23.64 -13.54
C ARG A 242 -14.15 -25.14 -13.27
N GLY A 243 -13.82 -25.59 -12.06
CA GLY A 243 -13.91 -26.99 -11.63
C GLY A 243 -12.71 -27.86 -12.02
N TYR A 244 -11.61 -27.28 -12.48
CA TYR A 244 -10.39 -28.00 -12.86
C TYR A 244 -9.45 -28.13 -11.65
N ILE A 245 -9.83 -28.98 -10.70
CA ILE A 245 -9.14 -29.12 -9.41
C ILE A 245 -7.75 -29.77 -9.53
N ASP A 246 -7.55 -30.58 -10.57
CA ASP A 246 -6.25 -31.21 -10.89
C ASP A 246 -5.42 -30.38 -11.88
N PHE A 247 -5.69 -29.07 -12.00
CA PHE A 247 -4.88 -28.17 -12.82
C PHE A 247 -3.42 -28.14 -12.36
N GLN A 248 -2.49 -28.26 -13.31
CA GLN A 248 -1.06 -28.13 -13.07
C GLN A 248 -0.40 -27.28 -14.15
N LEU A 249 0.40 -26.30 -13.72
CA LEU A 249 1.38 -25.66 -14.58
C LEU A 249 2.60 -26.58 -14.70
N LEU A 250 2.88 -27.08 -15.90
CA LEU A 250 3.99 -28.00 -16.16
C LEU A 250 5.31 -27.27 -16.41
N LYS A 251 5.23 -26.10 -17.06
CA LYS A 251 6.37 -25.23 -17.37
C LYS A 251 5.89 -23.83 -17.73
N ASP A 252 6.57 -22.81 -17.25
CA ASP A 252 6.52 -21.46 -17.80
C ASP A 252 7.90 -21.07 -18.37
N THR A 253 7.93 -20.14 -19.33
CA THR A 253 9.16 -19.61 -19.93
C THR A 253 8.84 -18.29 -20.64
N ILE A 254 9.77 -17.33 -20.59
CA ILE A 254 9.68 -16.10 -21.40
C ILE A 254 10.80 -16.11 -22.44
N ILE A 255 10.41 -16.16 -23.72
CA ILE A 255 11.33 -16.10 -24.86
C ILE A 255 11.56 -14.63 -25.19
N VAL A 256 12.77 -14.11 -24.99
CA VAL A 256 13.07 -12.67 -25.08
C VAL A 256 13.97 -12.34 -26.27
N ASP A 257 13.42 -11.55 -27.20
CA ASP A 257 14.14 -10.85 -28.27
C ASP A 257 14.74 -9.56 -27.69
N ARG A 258 16.07 -9.57 -27.47
CA ARG A 258 16.79 -8.44 -26.85
C ARG A 258 16.86 -7.22 -27.76
N ASP A 259 16.99 -7.41 -29.07
CA ASP A 259 17.17 -6.33 -30.03
C ASP A 259 15.89 -5.51 -30.22
N ARG A 260 14.73 -6.17 -30.23
CA ARG A 260 13.41 -5.52 -30.28
C ARG A 260 12.88 -5.15 -28.89
N GLY A 261 13.40 -5.73 -27.81
CA GLY A 261 12.89 -5.54 -26.45
C GLY A 261 11.54 -6.24 -26.24
N LYS A 262 11.36 -7.44 -26.83
CA LYS A 262 10.07 -8.14 -26.88
C LYS A 262 10.12 -9.50 -26.21
N GLY A 263 9.18 -9.76 -25.30
CA GLY A 263 8.99 -11.05 -24.64
C GLY A 263 7.78 -11.79 -25.19
N LEU A 264 7.93 -13.08 -25.49
CA LEU A 264 6.80 -14.00 -25.68
C LEU A 264 6.73 -14.93 -24.47
N ILE A 265 5.64 -14.86 -23.72
CA ILE A 265 5.37 -15.82 -22.64
C ILE A 265 4.90 -17.13 -23.29
N ASP A 266 5.47 -18.26 -22.88
CA ASP A 266 5.16 -19.61 -23.40
C ASP A 266 4.85 -20.54 -22.22
N LEU A 267 3.56 -20.75 -21.93
CA LEU A 267 3.06 -21.56 -20.82
C LEU A 267 2.68 -22.97 -21.30
N SER A 268 3.06 -23.99 -20.55
CA SER A 268 2.62 -25.37 -20.75
C SER A 268 1.81 -25.82 -19.54
N VAL A 269 0.53 -26.14 -19.75
CA VAL A 269 -0.42 -26.51 -18.69
C VAL A 269 -0.96 -27.93 -18.91
N SER A 270 -1.31 -28.59 -17.82
CA SER A 270 -2.23 -29.71 -17.77
C SER A 270 -3.52 -29.21 -17.12
N GLU A 271 -4.63 -29.22 -17.86
CA GLU A 271 -5.90 -28.75 -17.32
C GLU A 271 -6.48 -29.70 -16.27
N GLY A 272 -6.09 -30.98 -16.29
CA GLY A 272 -6.79 -32.02 -15.52
C GLY A 272 -8.21 -32.25 -16.04
N LYS A 273 -9.07 -32.84 -15.20
CA LYS A 273 -10.49 -33.04 -15.54
C LYS A 273 -11.37 -31.96 -14.88
N GLN A 274 -12.52 -31.67 -15.49
CA GLN A 274 -13.54 -30.81 -14.92
C GLN A 274 -14.46 -31.59 -13.99
N TYR A 275 -14.46 -31.25 -12.70
CA TYR A 275 -15.32 -31.85 -11.70
C TYR A 275 -16.72 -31.19 -11.66
N LYS A 276 -17.73 -32.03 -11.44
CA LYS A 276 -19.11 -31.59 -11.15
C LYS A 276 -19.36 -31.56 -9.65
N VAL A 277 -20.34 -30.78 -9.22
CA VAL A 277 -20.76 -30.76 -7.81
C VAL A 277 -21.58 -32.01 -7.49
N GLY A 278 -21.18 -32.71 -6.42
CA GLY A 278 -21.80 -33.94 -5.92
C GLY A 278 -22.76 -33.68 -4.74
N ALA A 279 -22.65 -34.49 -3.69
CA ALA A 279 -23.39 -34.32 -2.45
C ALA A 279 -22.88 -33.11 -1.63
N PHE A 280 -23.75 -32.58 -0.76
CA PHE A 280 -23.40 -31.52 0.18
C PHE A 280 -23.83 -31.87 1.61
N GLU A 281 -22.92 -31.72 2.56
CA GLU A 281 -23.09 -32.06 3.98
C GLU A 281 -22.63 -30.92 4.90
N VAL A 282 -23.20 -30.87 6.12
CA VAL A 282 -22.76 -29.96 7.19
C VAL A 282 -22.65 -30.76 8.49
N THR A 283 -21.49 -30.70 9.14
CA THR A 283 -21.21 -31.37 10.42
C THR A 283 -20.84 -30.36 11.51
N GLY A 284 -21.10 -30.70 12.77
CA GLY A 284 -20.70 -29.91 13.94
C GLY A 284 -21.57 -28.67 14.27
N SER A 285 -22.46 -28.25 13.38
CA SER A 285 -23.40 -27.14 13.63
C SER A 285 -24.46 -27.49 14.69
N ARG A 286 -24.53 -26.72 15.77
CA ARG A 286 -25.54 -26.80 16.84
C ARG A 286 -26.28 -25.48 17.06
N ARG A 287 -25.64 -24.33 16.80
CA ARG A 287 -26.25 -22.99 16.92
C ARG A 287 -27.23 -22.70 15.78
N PHE A 288 -26.91 -23.13 14.57
CA PHE A 288 -27.76 -23.02 13.39
C PHE A 288 -28.25 -24.40 12.96
N SER A 289 -29.43 -24.49 12.34
CA SER A 289 -29.81 -25.74 11.68
C SER A 289 -29.00 -25.93 10.40
N SER A 290 -28.81 -27.19 10.00
CA SER A 290 -28.21 -27.52 8.70
C SER A 290 -28.98 -26.89 7.53
N ALA A 291 -30.29 -26.70 7.68
CA ALA A 291 -31.14 -26.04 6.69
C ALA A 291 -30.96 -24.51 6.62
N ASP A 292 -30.53 -23.86 7.71
CA ASP A 292 -30.14 -22.44 7.71
C ASP A 292 -28.77 -22.26 7.03
N ILE A 293 -27.79 -23.11 7.37
CA ILE A 293 -26.45 -23.09 6.76
C ILE A 293 -26.53 -23.42 5.25
N ALA A 294 -27.39 -24.36 4.86
CA ALA A 294 -27.62 -24.70 3.45
C ALA A 294 -28.17 -23.54 2.59
N ARG A 295 -28.67 -22.44 3.18
CA ARG A 295 -29.05 -21.23 2.41
C ARG A 295 -27.85 -20.49 1.83
N PHE A 296 -26.66 -20.68 2.40
CA PHE A 296 -25.41 -20.10 1.87
C PHE A 296 -24.77 -20.98 0.79
N TYR A 297 -25.26 -22.21 0.58
CA TYR A 297 -24.73 -23.13 -0.42
C TYR A 297 -25.06 -22.64 -1.84
N PRO A 298 -24.05 -22.33 -2.69
CA PRO A 298 -24.27 -21.63 -3.96
C PRO A 298 -24.80 -22.58 -5.04
N PHE A 299 -24.30 -23.82 -5.08
CA PHE A 299 -24.61 -24.83 -6.11
C PHE A 299 -25.97 -25.52 -5.92
N ASN A 300 -26.91 -24.86 -5.24
CA ASN A 300 -28.25 -25.42 -5.04
C ASN A 300 -29.01 -25.48 -6.38
N ASN A 301 -29.92 -26.44 -6.50
CA ASN A 301 -30.66 -26.71 -7.75
C ASN A 301 -31.78 -25.68 -8.06
N THR A 302 -31.69 -24.44 -7.56
CA THR A 302 -32.68 -23.40 -7.84
C THR A 302 -32.81 -23.18 -9.35
N SER A 303 -34.06 -23.05 -9.82
CA SER A 303 -34.33 -22.79 -11.24
C SER A 303 -33.61 -21.52 -11.69
N PRO A 304 -32.91 -21.54 -12.85
CA PRO A 304 -32.11 -20.41 -13.29
C PRO A 304 -32.97 -19.15 -13.34
N THR A 305 -32.47 -18.10 -12.70
CA THR A 305 -33.18 -16.83 -12.50
C THR A 305 -33.56 -16.24 -13.86
N LEU A 306 -34.56 -15.34 -13.85
CA LEU A 306 -35.06 -14.72 -15.09
C LEU A 306 -33.92 -14.04 -15.89
N GLN A 307 -32.90 -13.51 -15.20
CA GLN A 307 -31.71 -12.92 -15.81
C GLN A 307 -30.78 -13.97 -16.44
N GLU A 308 -30.63 -15.15 -15.85
CA GLU A 308 -29.79 -16.24 -16.40
C GLU A 308 -30.46 -16.90 -17.61
N ARG A 309 -31.78 -17.11 -17.56
CA ARG A 309 -32.57 -17.53 -18.73
C ARG A 309 -32.42 -16.53 -19.87
N LEU A 310 -32.48 -15.23 -19.59
CA LEU A 310 -32.26 -14.18 -20.59
C LEU A 310 -30.81 -14.16 -21.12
N LYS A 311 -29.80 -14.34 -20.24
CA LYS A 311 -28.38 -14.43 -20.62
C LYS A 311 -28.10 -15.67 -21.49
N SER A 312 -28.72 -16.82 -21.23
CA SER A 312 -28.51 -18.05 -22.02
C SER A 312 -29.09 -17.93 -23.42
N LEU A 313 -30.32 -17.40 -23.53
CA LEU A 313 -30.97 -17.07 -24.81
C LEU A 313 -30.13 -16.11 -25.65
N LEU A 314 -29.57 -15.06 -25.04
CA LEU A 314 -28.73 -14.07 -25.73
C LEU A 314 -27.33 -14.58 -26.12
N LYS A 315 -26.79 -15.61 -25.44
CA LYS A 315 -25.39 -16.06 -25.65
C LYS A 315 -25.23 -17.41 -26.33
N ARG A 316 -26.30 -18.17 -26.57
CA ARG A 316 -26.27 -19.53 -27.17
C ARG A 316 -25.22 -20.47 -26.54
N LYS A 317 -24.91 -20.29 -25.26
CA LYS A 317 -24.10 -21.23 -24.47
C LYS A 317 -25.02 -22.05 -23.57
N PRO A 318 -24.85 -23.39 -23.50
CA PRO A 318 -25.53 -24.16 -22.48
C PRO A 318 -25.08 -23.67 -21.10
N VAL A 319 -26.03 -23.49 -20.19
CA VAL A 319 -25.72 -23.32 -18.77
C VAL A 319 -25.33 -24.71 -18.28
N VAL A 320 -24.03 -24.97 -18.13
CA VAL A 320 -23.52 -26.27 -17.67
C VAL A 320 -23.85 -26.37 -16.18
N LYS A 321 -24.99 -26.99 -15.91
CA LYS A 321 -25.56 -27.08 -14.57
C LYS A 321 -24.67 -27.96 -13.68
N ASN A 322 -24.35 -27.44 -12.49
CA ASN A 322 -23.58 -28.12 -11.42
C ASN A 322 -22.11 -28.44 -11.77
N VAL A 323 -21.38 -27.50 -12.39
CA VAL A 323 -19.90 -27.48 -12.36
C VAL A 323 -19.45 -26.88 -11.02
N PHE A 324 -18.33 -27.35 -10.47
CA PHE A 324 -17.74 -26.76 -9.26
C PHE A 324 -17.02 -25.43 -9.55
N ASP A 325 -17.19 -24.43 -8.69
CA ASP A 325 -16.50 -23.14 -8.74
C ASP A 325 -15.88 -22.85 -7.36
N GLN A 326 -14.55 -22.78 -7.29
CA GLN A 326 -13.84 -22.58 -6.03
C GLN A 326 -14.13 -21.20 -5.40
N SER A 327 -14.24 -20.14 -6.21
CA SER A 327 -14.55 -18.79 -5.73
C SER A 327 -15.96 -18.71 -5.13
N GLU A 328 -16.97 -19.31 -5.76
CA GLU A 328 -18.32 -19.38 -5.18
C GLU A 328 -18.34 -20.18 -3.87
N TRP A 329 -17.56 -21.28 -3.78
CA TRP A 329 -17.44 -22.10 -2.57
C TRP A 329 -16.73 -21.38 -1.41
N ASP A 330 -15.67 -20.61 -1.69
CA ASP A 330 -14.95 -19.84 -0.67
C ASP A 330 -15.72 -18.59 -0.20
N ASP A 331 -16.46 -17.92 -1.10
CA ASP A 331 -17.39 -16.85 -0.75
C ASP A 331 -18.56 -17.38 0.10
N ALA A 332 -19.14 -18.54 -0.27
CA ALA A 332 -20.12 -19.24 0.56
C ALA A 332 -19.57 -19.62 1.95
N THR A 333 -18.38 -20.21 2.01
CA THR A 333 -17.69 -20.56 3.26
C THR A 333 -17.46 -19.31 4.12
N SER A 334 -17.10 -18.19 3.49
CA SER A 334 -16.88 -16.90 4.17
C SER A 334 -18.18 -16.30 4.72
N LYS A 335 -19.31 -16.43 4.01
CA LYS A 335 -20.64 -16.02 4.51
C LYS A 335 -21.07 -16.84 5.72
N VAL A 336 -20.81 -18.15 5.74
CA VAL A 336 -21.08 -19.00 6.92
C VAL A 336 -20.23 -18.55 8.12
N ARG A 337 -18.93 -18.28 7.91
CA ARG A 337 -18.05 -17.71 8.96
C ARG A 337 -18.56 -16.36 9.49
N GLN A 338 -19.00 -15.46 8.61
CA GLN A 338 -19.60 -14.17 9.01
C GLN A 338 -20.89 -14.36 9.79
N ALA A 339 -21.78 -15.28 9.39
CA ALA A 339 -23.01 -15.57 10.12
C ALA A 339 -22.73 -16.04 11.57
N TYR A 340 -21.75 -16.92 11.76
CA TYR A 340 -21.28 -17.33 13.09
C TYR A 340 -20.68 -16.17 13.90
N ALA A 341 -19.84 -15.33 13.30
CA ALA A 341 -19.24 -14.17 13.96
C ALA A 341 -20.23 -13.01 14.22
N THR A 342 -21.35 -12.94 13.50
CA THR A 342 -22.48 -12.06 13.82
C THR A 342 -23.30 -12.58 15.01
N GLU A 343 -23.33 -13.89 15.25
CA GLU A 343 -23.89 -14.52 16.46
C GLU A 343 -22.88 -14.62 17.63
N GLY A 344 -21.71 -14.00 17.52
CA GLY A 344 -20.67 -13.94 18.56
C GLY A 344 -19.66 -15.08 18.57
N TYR A 345 -19.81 -16.09 17.72
CA TYR A 345 -18.90 -17.24 17.62
C TYR A 345 -17.68 -16.90 16.76
N ILE A 346 -16.88 -15.93 17.19
CA ILE A 346 -15.71 -15.40 16.45
C ILE A 346 -14.60 -16.43 16.27
N TYR A 347 -14.51 -17.43 17.15
CA TYR A 347 -13.54 -18.51 17.06
C TYR A 347 -14.06 -19.73 16.28
N ALA A 348 -15.26 -19.64 15.67
CA ALA A 348 -15.86 -20.74 14.93
C ALA A 348 -15.02 -21.14 13.72
N GLN A 349 -14.44 -22.34 13.74
CA GLN A 349 -13.70 -22.87 12.62
C GLN A 349 -14.65 -23.59 11.65
N VAL A 350 -15.04 -22.90 10.58
CA VAL A 350 -15.69 -23.53 9.41
C VAL A 350 -14.58 -24.06 8.50
N ARG A 351 -14.46 -25.39 8.42
CA ARG A 351 -13.48 -26.13 7.61
C ARG A 351 -14.17 -26.67 6.34
N PRO A 352 -13.91 -26.09 5.15
CA PRO A 352 -14.37 -26.67 3.90
C PRO A 352 -13.56 -27.92 3.57
N ILE A 353 -14.25 -29.03 3.31
CA ILE A 353 -13.70 -30.32 2.91
C ILE A 353 -14.24 -30.63 1.51
N LEU A 354 -13.33 -30.95 0.58
CA LEU A 354 -13.65 -31.35 -0.79
C LEU A 354 -13.22 -32.81 -0.98
N ASP A 355 -14.19 -33.72 -1.08
CA ASP A 355 -13.96 -35.14 -1.34
C ASP A 355 -14.09 -35.43 -2.85
N ARG A 356 -13.01 -35.93 -3.47
CA ARG A 356 -12.89 -36.10 -4.93
C ARG A 356 -13.32 -37.51 -5.36
N GLN A 357 -14.57 -37.65 -5.78
CA GLN A 357 -15.14 -38.93 -6.17
C GLN A 357 -15.04 -39.15 -7.69
N HIS A 358 -14.16 -40.07 -8.05
CA HIS A 358 -13.98 -40.56 -9.42
C HIS A 358 -15.03 -41.66 -9.71
N GLY A 359 -15.76 -41.56 -10.81
CA GLY A 359 -16.87 -42.47 -11.08
C GLY A 359 -17.30 -42.54 -12.55
N PRO A 360 -18.09 -43.57 -12.94
CA PRO A 360 -18.47 -43.82 -14.33
C PRO A 360 -19.33 -42.71 -14.95
N ASP A 361 -20.09 -41.95 -14.14
CA ASP A 361 -20.88 -40.78 -14.59
C ASP A 361 -20.04 -39.51 -14.88
N GLY A 362 -18.71 -39.64 -14.80
CA GLY A 362 -17.76 -38.55 -14.70
C GLY A 362 -17.52 -38.10 -13.25
N ASP A 363 -16.40 -37.41 -13.06
CA ASP A 363 -15.84 -37.12 -11.74
C ASP A 363 -16.61 -35.99 -11.02
N LYS A 364 -16.82 -36.18 -9.72
CA LYS A 364 -17.67 -35.35 -8.85
C LYS A 364 -16.90 -34.94 -7.60
N VAL A 365 -17.27 -33.81 -7.01
CA VAL A 365 -16.75 -33.35 -5.71
C VAL A 365 -17.89 -33.28 -4.72
N ASN A 366 -17.81 -34.09 -3.67
CA ASN A 366 -18.69 -33.95 -2.52
C ASN A 366 -18.12 -32.85 -1.62
N LEU A 367 -19.00 -31.97 -1.15
CA LEU A 367 -18.65 -30.76 -0.41
C LEU A 367 -19.16 -30.86 1.02
N ARG A 368 -18.28 -30.71 2.01
CA ARG A 368 -18.68 -30.73 3.42
C ARG A 368 -18.13 -29.52 4.17
N TRP A 369 -18.98 -28.85 4.94
CA TRP A 369 -18.53 -27.92 5.98
C TRP A 369 -18.48 -28.65 7.31
N ASP A 370 -17.29 -28.85 7.86
CA ASP A 370 -17.11 -29.23 9.26
C ASP A 370 -16.99 -27.95 10.12
N VAL A 371 -17.90 -27.78 11.08
CA VAL A 371 -18.04 -26.54 11.84
C VAL A 371 -17.73 -26.79 13.32
N GLN A 372 -16.68 -26.16 13.82
CA GLN A 372 -16.27 -26.22 15.22
C GLN A 372 -16.57 -24.87 15.87
N GLU A 373 -17.77 -24.74 16.42
CA GLU A 373 -18.39 -23.45 16.78
C GLU A 373 -17.70 -22.71 17.94
N GLY A 374 -17.19 -23.45 18.93
CA GLY A 374 -16.67 -22.89 20.18
C GLY A 374 -17.76 -22.30 21.09
N SER A 375 -17.36 -21.32 21.89
CA SER A 375 -18.24 -20.50 22.74
C SER A 375 -18.41 -19.09 22.12
N PRO A 376 -19.56 -18.41 22.33
CA PRO A 376 -19.71 -17.02 21.90
C PRO A 376 -18.88 -16.09 22.79
N ALA A 377 -18.19 -15.11 22.17
CA ALA A 377 -17.37 -14.12 22.86
C ALA A 377 -18.21 -12.89 23.27
N ILE A 378 -17.95 -12.34 24.47
CA ILE A 378 -18.52 -11.06 24.90
C ILE A 378 -17.52 -9.94 24.62
N VAL A 379 -18.02 -8.75 24.27
CA VAL A 379 -17.20 -7.54 24.12
C VAL A 379 -16.87 -7.01 25.51
N ASN A 380 -15.65 -7.29 26.01
CA ASN A 380 -15.19 -6.84 27.32
C ASN A 380 -15.13 -5.30 27.38
N ARG A 381 -14.32 -4.70 26.50
CA ARG A 381 -14.22 -3.24 26.36
C ARG A 381 -13.91 -2.83 24.92
N ILE A 382 -14.16 -1.55 24.64
CA ILE A 382 -13.81 -0.93 23.35
C ILE A 382 -12.78 0.16 23.62
N GLU A 383 -11.60 -0.01 23.04
CA GLU A 383 -10.40 0.81 23.18
C GLU A 383 -10.25 1.66 21.91
N ILE A 384 -10.07 2.98 22.05
CA ILE A 384 -9.94 3.93 20.92
C ILE A 384 -8.58 4.61 21.07
N ILE A 385 -7.79 4.63 20.00
CA ILE A 385 -6.37 5.04 20.04
C ILE A 385 -6.07 5.96 18.85
N GLY A 386 -5.35 7.07 19.09
CA GLY A 386 -4.88 8.01 18.06
C GLY A 386 -5.82 9.19 17.77
N ASN A 387 -6.74 9.49 18.68
CA ASN A 387 -7.69 10.62 18.61
C ASN A 387 -7.16 11.84 19.42
N ASP A 388 -5.99 12.36 19.04
CA ASP A 388 -5.26 13.38 19.82
C ASP A 388 -6.00 14.73 19.89
N TYR A 389 -6.75 15.13 18.85
CA TYR A 389 -7.57 16.34 18.83
C TYR A 389 -9.07 16.09 18.95
N THR A 390 -9.58 14.94 18.48
CA THR A 390 -11.01 14.60 18.53
C THR A 390 -11.37 13.95 19.86
N HIS A 391 -12.37 14.49 20.55
CA HIS A 391 -12.83 13.94 21.82
C HIS A 391 -13.39 12.53 21.61
N GLU A 392 -13.03 11.58 22.48
CA GLU A 392 -13.37 10.17 22.34
C GLU A 392 -14.87 9.93 22.14
N ASN A 393 -15.73 10.68 22.85
CA ASN A 393 -17.20 10.62 22.73
C ASN A 393 -17.66 10.74 21.27
N CYS A 394 -17.04 11.60 20.45
CA CYS A 394 -17.36 11.71 19.02
C CYS A 394 -17.31 10.38 18.27
N ILE A 395 -16.33 9.55 18.63
CA ILE A 395 -16.05 8.25 18.00
C ILE A 395 -16.95 7.20 18.65
N ARG A 396 -17.01 7.21 19.99
CA ARG A 396 -17.82 6.30 20.81
C ARG A 396 -19.32 6.40 20.49
N ASP A 397 -19.83 7.60 20.25
CA ASP A 397 -21.22 7.86 19.85
C ASP A 397 -21.56 7.32 18.44
N GLN A 398 -20.57 6.97 17.60
CA GLN A 398 -20.79 6.31 16.30
C GLN A 398 -20.79 4.78 16.38
N LEU A 399 -20.50 4.20 17.55
CA LEU A 399 -20.38 2.75 17.71
C LEU A 399 -21.75 2.12 17.93
N VAL A 400 -22.07 1.12 17.11
CA VAL A 400 -23.24 0.26 17.24
C VAL A 400 -22.92 -0.97 18.12
N ILE A 401 -21.63 -1.33 18.20
CA ILE A 401 -21.13 -2.36 19.11
C ILE A 401 -20.91 -1.76 20.51
N ILE A 402 -21.35 -2.48 21.55
CA ILE A 402 -21.36 -2.03 22.94
C ILE A 402 -20.57 -3.00 23.85
N PRO A 403 -19.89 -2.51 24.90
CA PRO A 403 -19.27 -3.38 25.90
C PRO A 403 -20.35 -4.09 26.74
N GLY A 404 -20.04 -5.30 27.23
CA GLY A 404 -20.97 -6.19 27.91
C GLY A 404 -21.96 -6.92 27.00
N GLY A 405 -22.02 -6.58 25.70
CA GLY A 405 -22.83 -7.29 24.70
C GLY A 405 -22.08 -8.48 24.09
N VAL A 406 -22.82 -9.49 23.62
CA VAL A 406 -22.28 -10.54 22.75
C VAL A 406 -21.68 -9.90 21.49
N PHE A 407 -20.52 -10.37 21.05
CA PHE A 407 -19.86 -9.84 19.85
C PHE A 407 -20.77 -10.00 18.61
N ASN A 408 -20.74 -9.01 17.71
CA ASN A 408 -21.53 -9.04 16.48
C ASN A 408 -20.72 -8.40 15.34
N GLN A 409 -20.24 -9.21 14.39
CA GLN A 409 -19.36 -8.73 13.32
C GLN A 409 -20.02 -7.63 12.46
N ASP A 410 -21.32 -7.73 12.17
CA ASP A 410 -22.01 -6.69 11.41
C ASP A 410 -22.13 -5.37 12.20
N ALA A 411 -22.30 -5.41 13.52
CA ALA A 411 -22.27 -4.22 14.37
C ALA A 411 -20.85 -3.61 14.42
N LEU A 412 -19.81 -4.43 14.46
CA LEU A 412 -18.42 -3.99 14.36
C LEU A 412 -18.14 -3.29 13.01
N ILE A 413 -18.54 -3.91 11.89
CA ILE A 413 -18.37 -3.37 10.54
C ILE A 413 -19.19 -2.08 10.35
N ARG A 414 -20.42 -2.03 10.87
CA ARG A 414 -21.24 -0.80 10.89
C ARG A 414 -20.54 0.31 11.68
N SER A 415 -20.03 0.01 12.87
CA SER A 415 -19.31 0.97 13.74
C SER A 415 -18.06 1.53 13.04
N TRP A 416 -17.23 0.65 12.48
CA TRP A 416 -16.04 1.02 11.71
C TRP A 416 -16.37 1.94 10.52
N ARG A 417 -17.41 1.59 9.74
CA ARG A 417 -17.90 2.44 8.64
C ARG A 417 -18.43 3.78 9.14
N SER A 418 -19.18 3.84 10.24
CA SER A 418 -19.68 5.09 10.82
C SER A 418 -18.54 6.02 11.25
N VAL A 419 -17.52 5.50 11.93
CA VAL A 419 -16.32 6.25 12.33
C VAL A 419 -15.53 6.73 11.10
N GLN A 420 -15.37 5.89 10.07
CA GLN A 420 -14.72 6.31 8.81
C GLN A 420 -15.53 7.40 8.07
N ASN A 421 -16.87 7.29 8.08
CA ASN A 421 -17.80 8.24 7.47
C ASN A 421 -17.87 9.61 8.17
N LEU A 422 -17.33 9.76 9.39
CA LEU A 422 -17.08 11.08 9.98
C LEU A 422 -16.11 11.91 9.12
N GLY A 423 -15.17 11.25 8.43
CA GLY A 423 -14.21 11.89 7.54
C GLY A 423 -13.09 12.64 8.25
N PHE A 424 -12.95 12.53 9.57
CA PHE A 424 -11.91 13.21 10.36
C PHE A 424 -10.54 12.51 10.36
N PHE A 425 -10.54 11.23 10.01
CA PHE A 425 -9.36 10.35 10.04
C PHE A 425 -8.83 10.07 8.63
N GLU A 426 -7.61 9.57 8.52
CA GLU A 426 -7.10 8.91 7.31
C GLU A 426 -7.88 7.60 7.03
N GLN A 427 -7.46 6.82 6.04
CA GLN A 427 -8.05 5.50 5.80
C GLN A 427 -7.69 4.56 6.95
N MET A 428 -8.67 4.28 7.82
CA MET A 428 -8.55 3.41 8.98
C MET A 428 -8.60 1.93 8.55
N ASN A 429 -7.68 1.11 9.05
CA ASN A 429 -7.72 -0.35 8.90
C ASN A 429 -8.95 -0.95 9.61
N PRO A 430 -9.39 -2.17 9.29
CA PRO A 430 -10.39 -2.88 10.10
C PRO A 430 -9.97 -2.91 11.59
N PRO A 431 -10.92 -2.78 12.53
CA PRO A 431 -10.61 -2.76 13.96
C PRO A 431 -10.08 -4.12 14.41
N GLU A 432 -9.08 -4.10 15.29
CA GLU A 432 -8.45 -5.32 15.80
C GLU A 432 -9.25 -5.88 16.97
N THR A 433 -9.35 -7.21 17.05
CA THR A 433 -9.91 -7.92 18.22
C THR A 433 -8.78 -8.65 18.94
N ARG A 434 -8.61 -8.37 20.24
CA ARG A 434 -7.64 -9.04 21.12
C ARG A 434 -8.41 -9.83 22.18
N GLN A 435 -8.02 -11.09 22.40
CA GLN A 435 -8.57 -11.88 23.51
C GLN A 435 -8.25 -11.20 24.85
N ALA A 436 -9.28 -11.01 25.67
CA ALA A 436 -9.21 -10.28 26.94
C ALA A 436 -9.01 -11.19 28.15
N ASN A 437 -9.49 -12.44 28.08
CA ASN A 437 -9.42 -13.44 29.14
C ASN A 437 -9.42 -14.87 28.58
N ASP A 438 -9.17 -15.86 29.44
CA ASP A 438 -9.18 -17.29 29.08
C ASP A 438 -10.58 -17.83 28.77
N GLN A 439 -11.64 -17.05 29.05
CA GLN A 439 -13.03 -17.41 28.74
C GLN A 439 -13.40 -17.13 27.27
N GLY A 440 -12.60 -16.32 26.57
CA GLY A 440 -12.77 -16.02 25.15
C GLY A 440 -13.31 -14.62 24.86
N ASP A 441 -13.56 -13.78 25.87
CA ASP A 441 -14.03 -12.41 25.66
C ASP A 441 -12.99 -11.57 24.90
N VAL A 442 -13.44 -10.50 24.25
CA VAL A 442 -12.59 -9.67 23.39
C VAL A 442 -12.59 -8.19 23.74
N ASP A 443 -11.40 -7.61 23.69
CA ASP A 443 -11.18 -6.19 23.55
C ASP A 443 -11.25 -5.81 22.07
N VAL A 444 -12.04 -4.79 21.73
CA VAL A 444 -12.13 -4.25 20.37
C VAL A 444 -11.32 -2.96 20.30
N ILE A 445 -10.35 -2.88 19.39
CA ILE A 445 -9.38 -1.78 19.31
C ILE A 445 -9.56 -0.99 18.01
N PHE A 446 -10.05 0.25 18.13
CA PHE A 446 -10.17 1.21 17.04
C PHE A 446 -8.93 2.12 16.98
N LYS A 447 -7.95 1.73 16.16
CA LYS A 447 -6.78 2.55 15.85
C LYS A 447 -7.15 3.57 14.77
N VAL A 448 -7.47 4.79 15.18
CA VAL A 448 -7.66 5.92 14.26
C VAL A 448 -6.33 6.66 14.05
N LYS A 449 -6.22 7.36 12.93
CA LYS A 449 -5.16 8.35 12.69
C LYS A 449 -5.81 9.61 12.15
N GLU A 450 -5.70 10.70 12.88
CA GLU A 450 -6.31 11.97 12.49
C GLU A 450 -5.62 12.59 11.28
N LYS A 451 -6.43 13.13 10.37
CA LYS A 451 -5.94 13.97 9.27
C LYS A 451 -6.33 15.42 9.52
N ARG A 452 -5.63 16.34 8.84
CA ARG A 452 -5.94 17.77 8.89
C ARG A 452 -7.34 18.05 8.31
N THR A 453 -8.36 18.10 9.15
CA THR A 453 -9.72 18.50 8.76
C THR A 453 -9.81 20.00 8.53
N GLY A 454 -10.56 20.38 7.50
CA GLY A 454 -10.86 21.77 7.15
C GLY A 454 -10.53 22.08 5.68
N ASN A 455 -11.40 22.80 4.99
CA ASN A 455 -11.10 23.36 3.66
C ASN A 455 -11.24 24.89 3.65
N VAL A 456 -10.44 25.53 2.80
CA VAL A 456 -10.52 26.97 2.50
C VAL A 456 -10.76 27.09 1.00
N ASN A 457 -11.98 27.43 0.64
CA ASN A 457 -12.42 27.56 -0.75
C ASN A 457 -12.52 29.03 -1.10
N PHE A 458 -11.93 29.46 -2.21
CA PHE A 458 -12.07 30.82 -2.70
C PHE A 458 -12.23 30.83 -4.20
N GLY A 459 -12.95 31.82 -4.71
CA GLY A 459 -13.21 31.97 -6.14
C GLY A 459 -13.50 33.41 -6.50
N ALA A 460 -13.25 33.77 -7.75
CA ALA A 460 -13.59 35.06 -8.34
C ALA A 460 -14.33 34.83 -9.65
N SER A 461 -15.34 35.66 -9.93
CA SER A 461 -16.19 35.58 -11.11
C SER A 461 -16.46 36.98 -11.68
N MET A 462 -16.65 37.05 -13.00
CA MET A 462 -16.93 38.29 -13.71
C MET A 462 -18.06 38.02 -14.72
N GLY A 463 -19.13 38.81 -14.65
CA GLY A 463 -20.30 38.63 -15.53
C GLY A 463 -21.00 39.95 -15.83
N GLN A 464 -21.54 40.09 -17.04
CA GLN A 464 -22.11 41.36 -17.55
C GLN A 464 -23.27 41.92 -16.69
N GLY A 465 -24.03 41.07 -15.98
CA GLY A 465 -25.12 41.50 -15.10
C GLY A 465 -24.76 41.74 -13.63
N THR A 466 -23.62 41.22 -13.16
CA THR A 466 -23.24 41.17 -11.74
C THR A 466 -21.92 41.84 -11.40
N GLY A 467 -21.14 42.23 -12.41
CA GLY A 467 -19.83 42.86 -12.24
C GLY A 467 -18.73 41.87 -11.88
N LEU A 468 -17.68 42.37 -11.23
CA LEU A 468 -16.66 41.56 -10.56
C LEU A 468 -17.15 41.16 -9.17
N GLY A 469 -17.01 39.88 -8.83
CA GLY A 469 -17.30 39.34 -7.51
C GLY A 469 -16.44 38.13 -7.17
N GLY A 470 -16.68 37.54 -6.01
CA GLY A 470 -15.98 36.37 -5.51
C GLY A 470 -16.53 35.90 -4.17
N PHE A 471 -15.96 34.80 -3.67
CA PHE A 471 -16.30 34.25 -2.37
C PHE A 471 -15.05 33.74 -1.64
N ILE A 472 -15.14 33.72 -0.31
CA ILE A 472 -14.17 33.10 0.59
C ILE A 472 -14.96 32.27 1.60
N GLY A 473 -14.83 30.95 1.51
CA GLY A 473 -15.42 29.97 2.40
C GLY A 473 -14.36 29.26 3.25
N LEU A 474 -14.65 29.09 4.53
CA LEU A 474 -13.94 28.21 5.46
C LEU A 474 -14.97 27.18 5.96
N ASP A 475 -14.70 25.89 5.77
CA ASP A 475 -15.56 24.81 6.25
C ASP A 475 -14.76 23.85 7.13
N GLN A 476 -15.05 23.89 8.44
CA GLN A 476 -14.42 23.05 9.46
C GLN A 476 -15.42 21.98 9.92
N PRO A 477 -15.30 20.72 9.46
CA PRO A 477 -16.27 19.68 9.78
C PRO A 477 -16.10 19.12 11.20
N ASN A 478 -14.91 19.24 11.78
CA ASN A 478 -14.62 18.94 13.19
C ASN A 478 -14.11 20.19 13.91
N LEU A 479 -15.03 21.06 14.35
CA LEU A 479 -14.69 22.27 15.09
C LEU A 479 -14.35 21.94 16.56
N PHE A 480 -13.16 22.34 17.00
CA PHE A 480 -12.60 22.08 18.35
C PHE A 480 -12.53 20.60 18.77
N GLY A 481 -12.53 19.66 17.83
CA GLY A 481 -12.55 18.22 18.16
C GLY A 481 -13.90 17.71 18.70
N LEU A 482 -14.95 18.53 18.63
CA LEU A 482 -16.28 18.27 19.21
C LEU A 482 -17.34 17.88 18.16
N CYS A 483 -16.91 17.52 16.95
CA CYS A 483 -17.76 16.98 15.86
C CYS A 483 -18.96 17.87 15.49
N LYS A 484 -18.79 19.17 15.70
CA LYS A 484 -19.67 20.24 15.28
C LYS A 484 -19.11 20.81 13.98
N ARG A 485 -19.92 20.89 12.93
CA ARG A 485 -19.52 21.56 11.69
C ARG A 485 -19.69 23.06 11.87
N GLY A 486 -18.62 23.80 11.64
CA GLY A 486 -18.61 25.26 11.55
C GLY A 486 -18.22 25.68 10.15
N GLN A 487 -19.14 26.34 9.44
CA GLN A 487 -18.88 26.91 8.11
C GLN A 487 -19.06 28.43 8.18
N ILE A 488 -18.13 29.16 7.56
CA ILE A 488 -18.18 30.59 7.30
C ILE A 488 -18.09 30.76 5.78
N ASN A 489 -19.00 31.51 5.17
CA ASN A 489 -18.97 31.82 3.75
C ASN A 489 -19.25 33.31 3.55
N TRP A 490 -18.26 34.03 3.03
CA TRP A 490 -18.38 35.44 2.68
C TRP A 490 -18.38 35.59 1.16
N GLN A 491 -19.45 36.15 0.61
CA GLN A 491 -19.60 36.45 -0.81
C GLN A 491 -19.60 37.96 -1.01
N TYR A 492 -18.78 38.45 -1.94
CA TYR A 492 -18.65 39.87 -2.26
C TYR A 492 -18.77 40.11 -3.76
N GLY A 493 -19.31 41.25 -4.16
CA GLY A 493 -19.45 41.66 -5.56
C GLY A 493 -20.08 43.04 -5.67
N GLN A 494 -20.24 43.52 -6.91
CA GLN A 494 -20.69 44.90 -7.17
C GLN A 494 -22.07 45.24 -6.58
N TYR A 495 -22.94 44.25 -6.39
CA TYR A 495 -24.31 44.40 -5.88
C TYR A 495 -24.68 43.42 -4.75
N ILE A 496 -23.72 42.63 -4.27
CA ILE A 496 -23.93 41.56 -3.28
C ILE A 496 -22.80 41.60 -2.27
N ASN A 497 -23.16 41.67 -0.99
CA ASN A 497 -22.25 41.40 0.12
C ASN A 497 -23.03 40.58 1.15
N ASP A 498 -22.84 39.26 1.11
CA ASP A 498 -23.53 38.28 1.97
C ASP A 498 -22.51 37.56 2.85
N PHE A 499 -22.71 37.64 4.16
CA PHE A 499 -21.93 36.91 5.14
C PHE A 499 -22.80 35.86 5.82
N GLN A 500 -22.56 34.59 5.50
CA GLN A 500 -23.27 33.44 6.04
C GLN A 500 -22.39 32.67 7.03
N THR A 501 -22.92 32.38 8.21
CA THR A 501 -22.36 31.36 9.11
C THR A 501 -23.37 30.25 9.32
N LEU A 502 -22.86 29.02 9.40
CA LEU A 502 -23.64 27.82 9.70
C LEU A 502 -22.92 27.02 10.78
N ARG A 503 -23.59 26.83 11.91
CA ARG A 503 -23.16 25.88 12.95
C ARG A 503 -24.17 24.73 12.99
N LYS A 504 -23.74 23.52 12.60
CA LYS A 504 -24.57 22.31 12.71
C LYS A 504 -23.93 21.32 13.69
N ARG A 505 -24.66 21.01 14.77
CA ARG A 505 -24.41 19.82 15.58
C ARG A 505 -24.87 18.61 14.78
N ARG A 506 -24.06 17.56 14.69
CA ARG A 506 -24.47 16.25 14.18
C ARG A 506 -24.45 15.28 15.35
N ALA A 507 -25.60 15.12 16.00
CA ALA A 507 -25.81 14.04 16.96
C ALA A 507 -26.17 12.76 16.18
N PRO A 508 -25.69 11.57 16.59
CA PRO A 508 -26.23 10.30 16.14
C PRO A 508 -27.51 9.96 16.93
N GLY A 509 -28.43 9.22 16.30
CA GLY A 509 -29.62 8.64 16.96
C GLY A 509 -30.77 9.60 17.29
N ASP A 510 -30.56 10.92 17.27
CA ASP A 510 -31.57 11.91 17.66
C ASP A 510 -32.55 12.23 16.52
N GLY A 511 -33.86 12.09 16.78
CA GLY A 511 -34.93 12.40 15.84
C GLY A 511 -35.39 13.85 15.98
N ASP A 512 -35.45 14.57 14.86
CA ASP A 512 -36.09 15.90 14.73
C ASP A 512 -35.54 17.04 15.63
N GLY A 513 -34.37 16.88 16.24
CA GLY A 513 -33.66 17.88 17.05
C GLY A 513 -32.83 18.95 16.29
N GLU A 514 -33.32 19.48 15.16
CA GLU A 514 -32.54 20.37 14.27
C GLU A 514 -32.35 21.82 14.81
N GLN A 515 -31.35 22.06 15.67
CA GLN A 515 -30.86 23.43 15.92
C GLN A 515 -29.88 23.92 14.84
N LEU A 516 -30.43 24.60 13.83
CA LEU A 516 -29.70 25.22 12.73
C LEU A 516 -29.51 26.73 12.99
N LEU A 517 -28.45 27.12 13.70
CA LEU A 517 -28.05 28.54 13.74
C LEU A 517 -27.43 28.92 12.39
N ARG A 518 -28.26 29.54 11.54
CA ARG A 518 -27.86 30.28 10.35
C ARG A 518 -27.94 31.77 10.64
N MET A 519 -26.80 32.44 10.70
CA MET A 519 -26.75 33.90 10.59
C MET A 519 -26.43 34.25 9.14
N SER A 520 -27.16 35.17 8.53
CA SER A 520 -26.91 35.62 7.15
C SER A 520 -27.18 37.11 7.07
N ALA A 521 -26.12 37.90 6.87
CA ALA A 521 -26.17 39.35 6.79
C ALA A 521 -25.94 39.80 5.34
N VAL A 522 -26.98 40.33 4.70
CA VAL A 522 -26.97 40.70 3.28
C VAL A 522 -27.10 42.22 3.11
N ASP A 523 -26.02 42.89 2.71
CA ASP A 523 -26.00 44.32 2.35
C ASP A 523 -26.37 44.49 0.85
N LEU A 524 -27.69 44.60 0.57
CA LEU A 524 -28.21 44.94 -0.75
C LEU A 524 -28.23 46.45 -0.97
N ARG A 525 -27.10 47.00 -1.42
CA ARG A 525 -27.01 48.43 -1.79
C ARG A 525 -27.91 48.75 -2.98
N ARG A 526 -29.03 49.43 -2.68
CA ARG A 526 -30.04 49.83 -3.68
C ARG A 526 -29.42 50.70 -4.78
N ARG A 527 -29.86 50.50 -6.02
CA ARG A 527 -29.47 51.34 -7.16
C ARG A 527 -29.94 52.79 -6.95
N PRO A 528 -29.18 53.82 -7.38
CA PRO A 528 -29.75 55.13 -7.65
C PRO A 528 -30.77 55.04 -8.80
N HIS A 529 -31.83 55.86 -8.75
CA HIS A 529 -32.87 55.84 -9.78
C HIS A 529 -32.39 56.45 -11.10
N ALA A 530 -32.45 55.67 -12.18
CA ALA A 530 -32.49 56.20 -13.54
C ALA A 530 -33.95 56.33 -13.97
N ARG A 531 -34.47 57.56 -14.09
CA ARG A 531 -35.78 57.84 -14.69
C ARG A 531 -35.65 57.86 -16.20
N HIS A 532 -36.40 57.02 -16.90
CA HIS A 532 -36.91 57.35 -18.24
C HIS A 532 -38.34 56.84 -18.37
N ALA A 533 -39.24 57.69 -18.84
CA ALA A 533 -40.62 57.37 -19.11
C ALA A 533 -40.95 57.85 -20.53
N HIS A 534 -41.69 57.05 -21.29
CA HIS A 534 -42.42 57.56 -22.45
C HIS A 534 -43.79 56.89 -22.59
N ARG A 535 -44.78 57.77 -22.75
CA ARG A 535 -46.24 57.65 -22.99
C ARG A 535 -46.88 56.30 -23.36
N ALA A 536 -48.14 56.18 -22.92
CA ALA A 536 -49.07 55.10 -23.23
C ALA A 536 -50.01 55.43 -24.41
N ALA A 537 -50.80 54.42 -24.82
CA ALA A 537 -52.09 54.58 -25.49
C ALA A 537 -53.14 53.73 -24.76
N VAL A 538 -54.41 54.14 -24.83
CA VAL A 538 -55.57 53.66 -24.05
C VAL A 538 -56.76 53.59 -25.04
N PRO A 539 -57.54 52.50 -25.11
CA PRO A 539 -58.79 52.39 -24.33
C PRO A 539 -59.21 50.93 -23.96
N ASP A 540 -60.36 50.65 -23.34
CA ASP A 540 -61.12 51.23 -22.20
C ASP A 540 -62.33 50.28 -21.96
N ARG A 541 -62.96 50.35 -20.77
CA ARG A 541 -64.29 49.79 -20.41
C ARG A 541 -64.44 48.26 -20.25
N ARG A 542 -65.43 47.77 -19.49
CA ARG A 542 -65.91 48.08 -18.11
C ARG A 542 -67.11 47.17 -17.78
N HIS A 543 -67.15 46.63 -16.55
CA HIS A 543 -68.30 45.90 -15.95
C HIS A 543 -68.65 44.56 -16.67
N ALA A 544 -69.36 43.60 -16.06
CA ALA A 544 -70.02 43.57 -14.75
C ALA A 544 -69.98 42.17 -14.08
N ALA A 545 -70.25 42.16 -12.77
CA ALA A 545 -70.90 41.12 -11.95
C ALA A 545 -70.31 39.69 -11.84
N GLU A 546 -70.34 39.17 -10.62
CA GLU A 546 -70.11 37.77 -10.25
C GLU A 546 -71.30 36.87 -10.66
N HIS A 547 -71.10 35.55 -10.81
CA HIS A 547 -71.53 34.59 -9.78
C HIS A 547 -71.17 33.11 -10.04
N HIS A 548 -71.15 32.35 -8.93
CA HIS A 548 -71.24 30.89 -8.77
C HIS A 548 -70.07 29.94 -9.13
N ARG A 549 -70.05 28.83 -8.38
CA ARG A 549 -69.00 27.80 -8.27
C ARG A 549 -69.30 26.61 -9.19
N GLY A 550 -68.29 26.04 -9.82
CA GLY A 550 -68.31 24.69 -10.41
C GLY A 550 -67.53 23.68 -9.54
N ILE A 551 -67.99 22.44 -9.45
CA ILE A 551 -67.43 21.41 -8.55
C ILE A 551 -66.35 20.54 -9.26
N GLN A 552 -65.41 20.01 -8.48
CA GLN A 552 -64.31 19.15 -8.91
C GLN A 552 -64.74 17.89 -9.69
N ARG A 553 -63.87 17.37 -10.58
CA ARG A 553 -63.60 15.93 -10.72
C ARG A 553 -62.24 15.64 -11.40
N ARG A 554 -61.68 14.46 -11.08
CA ARG A 554 -60.46 13.78 -11.60
C ARG A 554 -60.92 12.48 -12.32
N PRO A 555 -60.03 11.59 -12.85
CA PRO A 555 -58.83 11.75 -13.70
C PRO A 555 -58.80 10.70 -14.88
N ALA A 556 -57.74 10.61 -15.73
CA ALA A 556 -57.09 9.32 -16.15
C ALA A 556 -56.01 9.35 -17.29
N ARG A 557 -54.96 8.53 -17.10
CA ARG A 557 -54.20 7.62 -18.03
C ARG A 557 -53.55 8.03 -19.39
N ARG A 558 -52.21 7.84 -19.41
CA ARG A 558 -51.33 7.05 -20.35
C ARG A 558 -51.44 7.11 -21.90
N HIS A 559 -50.29 7.32 -22.58
CA HIS A 559 -49.51 6.42 -23.49
C HIS A 559 -48.52 7.31 -24.33
N ARG A 560 -47.21 7.04 -24.52
CA ARG A 560 -46.39 5.95 -25.13
C ARG A 560 -46.44 5.89 -26.68
N LEU A 561 -45.32 6.18 -27.38
CA LEU A 561 -44.89 5.56 -28.67
C LEU A 561 -43.48 6.02 -29.16
N VAL A 562 -42.88 5.25 -30.09
CA VAL A 562 -41.58 5.45 -30.82
C VAL A 562 -41.66 4.64 -32.13
N PRO A 563 -41.31 5.19 -33.33
CA PRO A 563 -40.27 4.62 -34.22
C PRO A 563 -39.57 5.68 -35.14
N ALA A 564 -38.97 5.33 -36.29
CA ALA A 564 -37.56 4.88 -36.48
C ALA A 564 -37.15 4.86 -37.99
N VAL A 565 -35.86 4.61 -38.31
CA VAL A 565 -35.27 4.29 -39.67
C VAL A 565 -35.27 5.53 -40.67
N GLN A 566 -34.44 5.70 -41.73
CA GLN A 566 -33.60 4.80 -42.55
C GLN A 566 -32.43 5.46 -43.38
N ASP A 567 -31.34 4.69 -43.61
CA ASP A 567 -30.22 4.62 -44.63
C ASP A 567 -29.74 5.81 -45.52
N GLY A 568 -28.46 5.77 -46.01
CA GLY A 568 -28.08 6.45 -47.28
C GLY A 568 -26.61 6.84 -47.68
N VAL A 569 -25.67 5.90 -47.89
CA VAL A 569 -24.59 5.92 -48.95
C VAL A 569 -23.47 7.01 -48.94
N GLN A 570 -22.44 6.83 -49.79
CA GLN A 570 -21.12 7.50 -49.89
C GLN A 570 -21.07 8.69 -50.88
N VAL A 571 -19.99 9.52 -50.84
CA VAL A 571 -19.02 9.75 -51.97
C VAL A 571 -17.93 10.78 -51.57
N VAL A 572 -16.78 10.76 -52.26
CA VAL A 572 -15.58 11.61 -52.05
C VAL A 572 -15.64 12.90 -52.89
N HIS A 573 -15.04 14.01 -52.42
CA HIS A 573 -14.50 15.05 -53.31
C HIS A 573 -13.25 15.76 -52.76
N ASP A 574 -12.30 16.10 -53.64
CA ASP A 574 -11.02 16.80 -53.38
C ASP A 574 -11.15 18.32 -53.69
N ALA A 575 -10.44 19.17 -52.95
CA ALA A 575 -10.30 20.61 -53.23
C ALA A 575 -8.99 21.18 -52.62
N ARG A 576 -8.01 21.49 -53.47
CA ARG A 576 -6.66 21.97 -53.09
C ARG A 576 -6.51 23.49 -53.24
N GLN A 577 -5.79 24.15 -52.33
CA GLN A 577 -4.97 25.35 -52.59
C GLN A 577 -3.82 25.45 -51.56
N VAL A 578 -2.62 25.99 -51.79
CA VAL A 578 -1.84 26.36 -53.01
C VAL A 578 -0.35 26.52 -52.59
N ARG A 579 0.63 26.09 -53.43
CA ARG A 579 2.07 26.52 -53.61
C ARG A 579 2.92 26.98 -52.38
N ARG A 580 4.25 26.76 -52.28
CA ARG A 580 5.31 26.22 -53.18
C ARG A 580 6.61 25.85 -52.40
N ARG A 581 7.56 25.25 -53.12
CA ARG A 581 9.02 25.01 -52.84
C ARG A 581 9.78 26.28 -52.39
N GLN A 582 11.04 26.31 -51.89
CA GLN A 582 12.21 25.39 -51.78
C GLN A 582 13.10 25.91 -50.59
N ALA A 583 13.63 25.12 -49.65
CA ALA A 583 14.86 24.31 -49.63
C ALA A 583 16.23 25.04 -49.45
N ARG A 584 16.99 24.64 -48.39
CA ARG A 584 18.48 24.68 -48.23
C ARG A 584 19.13 26.10 -48.09
N GLN A 585 20.34 26.32 -47.53
CA GLN A 585 21.33 25.51 -46.74
C GLN A 585 22.35 26.46 -46.04
N PHE A 586 23.06 25.98 -45.00
CA PHE A 586 24.30 26.54 -44.35
C PHE A 586 24.26 28.02 -43.85
N ALA A 587 24.71 28.44 -42.67
CA ALA A 587 25.77 28.05 -41.72
C ALA A 587 27.20 28.50 -42.09
N HIS A 588 27.71 29.58 -41.46
CA HIS A 588 29.12 29.70 -41.01
C HIS A 588 29.38 30.91 -40.09
N GLN A 589 30.25 30.70 -39.10
CA GLN A 589 31.22 31.63 -38.46
C GLN A 589 30.75 32.91 -37.72
N ASP A 590 31.57 33.56 -36.87
CA ASP A 590 32.61 33.15 -35.89
C ASP A 590 33.15 34.44 -35.19
N ARG A 591 33.66 34.33 -33.94
CA ARG A 591 34.38 35.39 -33.16
C ARG A 591 33.54 36.63 -32.76
N GLY A 592 33.90 37.42 -31.75
CA GLY A 592 34.95 37.26 -30.71
C GLY A 592 35.82 38.52 -30.53
N ARG A 593 36.22 38.80 -29.26
CA ARG A 593 37.01 39.96 -28.75
C ARG A 593 36.25 41.30 -28.75
N ASP A 594 36.16 42.13 -27.71
CA ASP A 594 36.96 42.48 -26.50
C ASP A 594 37.29 44.00 -26.52
N LEU A 595 37.48 44.54 -25.33
CA LEU A 595 38.10 45.84 -25.00
C LEU A 595 37.35 47.15 -25.32
N ALA A 596 37.71 48.19 -24.55
CA ALA A 596 36.91 49.40 -24.38
C ALA A 596 37.76 50.66 -24.16
N ALA A 597 37.33 51.81 -24.69
CA ALA A 597 37.76 53.13 -24.23
C ALA A 597 36.71 54.25 -24.48
N ARG A 598 36.44 54.99 -23.39
CA ARG A 598 36.17 56.44 -23.22
C ARG A 598 36.30 57.35 -24.48
N ARG A 599 35.54 58.46 -24.66
CA ARG A 599 34.45 59.11 -23.86
C ARG A 599 33.82 60.31 -24.63
N VAL A 600 32.47 60.43 -24.65
CA VAL A 600 31.65 61.66 -24.30
C VAL A 600 31.76 62.93 -25.20
N PRO A 601 30.76 63.86 -25.33
CA PRO A 601 29.43 63.99 -24.67
C PRO A 601 28.17 64.13 -25.58
N LEU A 602 26.96 63.85 -25.06
CA LEU A 602 25.87 64.86 -24.82
C LEU A 602 24.49 64.27 -24.40
N ARG A 603 23.72 65.08 -23.64
CA ARG A 603 22.24 65.09 -23.37
C ARG A 603 21.47 63.87 -22.77
N ARG A 604 21.27 63.95 -21.45
CA ARG A 604 20.01 63.88 -20.63
C ARG A 604 19.04 62.65 -20.62
N SER A 605 18.60 62.34 -19.37
CA SER A 605 17.28 61.82 -18.90
C SER A 605 16.82 60.35 -19.16
N GLY A 606 17.28 59.42 -18.31
CA GLY A 606 16.56 59.04 -17.08
C GLY A 606 15.35 58.05 -17.12
N PRO A 607 15.48 56.81 -16.59
CA PRO A 607 14.38 55.86 -16.42
C PRO A 607 13.87 55.77 -14.95
N VAL A 608 12.80 56.51 -14.59
CA VAL A 608 12.22 56.50 -13.22
C VAL A 608 10.70 56.25 -13.24
N LEU A 609 10.24 55.16 -13.90
CA LEU A 609 8.79 54.88 -13.98
C LEU A 609 8.35 53.39 -13.97
N ARG A 610 9.12 52.47 -13.34
CA ARG A 610 8.66 51.07 -13.14
C ARG A 610 8.71 50.54 -11.69
N LEU A 611 9.40 51.21 -10.76
CA LEU A 611 9.52 50.71 -9.37
C LEU A 611 8.33 51.09 -8.46
N ALA A 612 7.63 52.19 -8.75
CA ALA A 612 6.55 52.71 -7.90
C ALA A 612 5.33 51.78 -7.76
N VAL A 613 4.94 51.11 -8.85
CA VAL A 613 3.72 50.27 -8.91
C VAL A 613 3.83 49.02 -8.02
N VAL A 614 5.04 48.44 -7.91
CA VAL A 614 5.29 47.24 -7.10
C VAL A 614 5.28 47.56 -5.61
N LEU A 615 5.83 48.72 -5.21
CA LEU A 615 5.90 49.14 -3.81
C LEU A 615 4.53 49.56 -3.24
N ALA A 616 3.64 50.12 -4.06
CA ALA A 616 2.28 50.49 -3.64
C ALA A 616 1.47 49.28 -3.13
N ARG A 617 1.50 48.15 -3.86
CA ARG A 617 0.69 46.96 -3.52
C ARG A 617 1.11 46.28 -2.21
N ARG A 618 2.41 46.30 -1.85
CA ARG A 618 2.88 45.76 -0.56
C ARG A 618 2.41 46.55 0.67
N ARG A 619 2.14 47.87 0.54
CA ARG A 619 1.66 48.70 1.67
C ARG A 619 0.17 48.47 2.00
N ALA A 620 -0.67 48.13 1.03
CA ALA A 620 -2.08 47.83 1.26
C ALA A 620 -2.27 46.54 2.08
N VAL A 621 -1.63 45.44 1.67
CA VAL A 621 -1.76 44.13 2.35
C VAL A 621 -1.25 44.19 3.78
N ARG A 622 -0.09 44.83 4.04
CA ARG A 622 0.43 45.01 5.41
C ARG A 622 -0.52 45.82 6.31
N ARG A 623 -1.23 46.83 5.77
CA ARG A 623 -2.23 47.62 6.52
C ARG A 623 -3.52 46.85 6.83
N ALA A 624 -3.88 45.85 6.03
CA ALA A 624 -5.00 44.96 6.33
C ALA A 624 -4.64 43.96 7.44
N VAL A 625 -3.51 43.23 7.29
CA VAL A 625 -3.06 42.22 8.25
C VAL A 625 -2.81 42.83 9.64
N ALA A 626 -2.22 44.02 9.71
CA ALA A 626 -1.97 44.72 10.97
C ALA A 626 -3.24 45.20 11.72
N ARG A 627 -4.46 45.02 11.15
CA ARG A 627 -5.72 45.37 11.81
C ARG A 627 -6.47 44.18 12.43
N LEU A 628 -6.16 42.93 12.04
CA LEU A 628 -6.85 41.75 12.61
C LEU A 628 -6.81 41.68 14.15
N PRO A 629 -5.67 41.94 14.84
CA PRO A 629 -5.63 41.84 16.30
C PRO A 629 -6.63 42.78 17.00
N ARG A 630 -6.83 44.00 16.46
CA ARG A 630 -7.78 44.98 17.03
C ARG A 630 -9.25 44.65 16.75
N VAL A 631 -9.55 43.79 15.78
CA VAL A 631 -10.92 43.30 15.54
C VAL A 631 -11.24 42.12 16.47
N LEU A 632 -10.29 41.19 16.64
CA LEU A 632 -10.41 40.09 17.60
C LEU A 632 -10.53 40.61 19.04
N ASP A 633 -9.69 41.55 19.45
CA ASP A 633 -9.69 42.14 20.79
C ASP A 633 -10.94 43.00 21.08
N HIS A 634 -11.63 43.48 20.04
CA HIS A 634 -12.92 44.16 20.18
C HIS A 634 -14.10 43.16 20.23
N ALA A 635 -13.98 41.98 19.62
CA ALA A 635 -14.96 40.91 19.75
C ALA A 635 -14.92 40.27 21.15
N VAL A 636 -13.71 39.99 21.67
CA VAL A 636 -13.51 39.49 23.05
C VAL A 636 -14.06 40.48 24.09
N ARG A 637 -13.92 41.79 23.86
CA ARG A 637 -14.51 42.83 24.73
C ARG A 637 -16.03 42.93 24.69
N LEU A 638 -16.68 42.45 23.63
CA LEU A 638 -18.15 42.40 23.56
C LEU A 638 -18.70 41.18 24.30
N GLN A 639 -18.00 40.04 24.30
CA GLN A 639 -18.40 38.86 25.07
C GLN A 639 -18.27 39.00 26.61
N ARG A 640 -17.65 40.06 27.11
CA ARG A 640 -17.58 40.40 28.55
C ARG A 640 -18.59 41.47 29.00
N ARG A 641 -19.74 41.58 28.31
CA ARG A 641 -20.86 42.46 28.71
C ARG A 641 -22.18 41.75 28.96
N ASP A 642 -22.28 40.47 28.63
CA ASP A 642 -23.45 39.63 28.86
C ASP A 642 -23.20 38.63 30.00
N GLU A 643 -22.60 39.11 31.10
CA GLU A 643 -22.28 38.34 32.31
C GLU A 643 -22.76 39.18 33.51
N PRO A 644 -23.88 38.82 34.17
CA PRO A 644 -24.41 39.58 35.30
C PRO A 644 -23.59 39.28 36.56
N ASP A 645 -23.06 40.34 37.19
CA ASP A 645 -22.27 40.24 38.43
C ASP A 645 -23.23 40.27 39.64
N GLU A 646 -23.45 39.11 40.27
CA GLU A 646 -24.37 38.96 41.40
C GLU A 646 -23.63 38.48 42.65
N ARG A 647 -23.14 39.45 43.42
CA ARG A 647 -22.68 39.28 44.81
C ARG A 647 -23.16 40.43 45.69
N ASP A 648 -24.39 40.35 46.18
CA ASP A 648 -24.63 40.45 47.62
C ASP A 648 -26.07 40.07 48.01
N ALA A 649 -26.22 39.64 49.27
CA ALA A 649 -27.44 39.11 49.89
C ALA A 649 -28.04 37.82 49.25
N GLY A 650 -28.74 36.96 49.99
CA GLY A 650 -28.93 36.96 51.45
C GLY A 650 -30.22 36.27 51.89
N VAL A 651 -30.09 35.10 52.54
CA VAL A 651 -31.02 34.47 53.51
C VAL A 651 -32.54 34.70 53.33
N VAL A 652 -33.29 33.65 52.99
CA VAL A 652 -34.60 33.31 53.62
C VAL A 652 -34.96 31.83 53.39
N ARG A 653 -35.98 31.31 54.10
CA ARG A 653 -36.26 29.88 54.31
C ARG A 653 -37.51 29.35 53.56
N GLN A 654 -37.58 28.01 53.44
CA GLN A 654 -38.81 27.17 53.37
C GLN A 654 -39.69 27.32 52.10
N HIS A 655 -40.57 26.38 51.71
CA HIS A 655 -41.00 25.07 52.27
C HIS A 655 -40.87 23.97 51.18
N VAL A 656 -40.34 22.78 51.48
CA VAL A 656 -41.08 21.51 51.77
C VAL A 656 -42.08 21.05 50.70
N LEU A 657 -41.78 19.93 50.04
CA LEU A 657 -42.69 18.78 49.92
C LEU A 657 -41.91 17.51 49.50
N HIS A 658 -41.68 16.60 50.45
CA HIS A 658 -41.33 15.19 50.16
C HIS A 658 -41.57 14.31 51.40
N ASP A 659 -42.52 13.39 51.26
CA ASP A 659 -42.67 12.12 52.02
C ASP A 659 -42.62 11.00 50.94
N ASP A 660 -42.58 9.69 51.22
CA ASP A 660 -42.55 8.94 52.48
C ASP A 660 -41.34 7.94 52.47
N ARG A 661 -41.27 7.07 53.48
CA ARG A 661 -40.08 6.45 54.04
C ARG A 661 -39.87 4.98 53.59
N ARG A 662 -38.82 4.40 54.20
CA ARG A 662 -38.52 2.96 54.49
C ARG A 662 -37.38 2.39 53.60
N GLY A 663 -36.30 1.84 54.16
CA GLY A 663 -35.88 1.85 55.58
C GLY A 663 -34.75 0.87 55.92
N ARG A 664 -34.36 0.87 57.21
CA ARG A 664 -33.37 0.02 57.92
C ARG A 664 -31.88 0.43 57.82
N ARG A 665 -31.18 0.17 58.93
CA ARG A 665 -29.78 0.48 59.30
C ARG A 665 -29.27 -0.65 60.21
N ALA A 666 -27.95 -0.70 60.46
CA ALA A 666 -27.25 -1.63 61.36
C ALA A 666 -27.25 -3.10 60.87
N VAL A 667 -26.34 -3.98 61.30
CA VAL A 667 -25.35 -3.98 62.41
C VAL A 667 -23.93 -4.27 61.78
N GLN A 668 -22.74 -4.27 62.40
CA GLN A 668 -22.30 -4.37 63.79
C GLN A 668 -20.96 -3.62 64.06
N ARG A 669 -19.86 -4.34 64.38
CA ARG A 669 -18.49 -3.88 64.69
C ARG A 669 -17.53 -5.07 64.46
N ALA A 670 -16.23 -4.81 64.28
CA ALA A 670 -15.12 -5.26 65.16
C ALA A 670 -13.80 -5.61 64.44
N VAL A 671 -12.67 -5.11 64.99
CA VAL A 671 -11.37 -5.82 65.25
C VAL A 671 -10.65 -6.46 64.04
N LEU A 672 -9.35 -6.28 63.78
CA LEU A 672 -8.18 -6.30 64.71
C LEU A 672 -7.12 -5.22 64.36
N ARG A 673 -5.96 -5.26 65.03
CA ARG A 673 -4.95 -4.20 65.13
C ARG A 673 -3.54 -4.78 64.85
N ARG A 674 -2.60 -3.91 64.43
CA ARG A 674 -1.11 -4.08 64.51
C ARG A 674 -0.51 -5.14 63.52
N HIS A 675 0.79 -5.10 63.13
CA HIS A 675 1.93 -4.24 63.51
C HIS A 675 3.06 -4.18 62.43
N VAL A 676 3.88 -3.10 62.49
CA VAL A 676 5.37 -3.08 62.31
C VAL A 676 6.04 -3.18 60.91
N LEU A 677 6.47 -2.00 60.42
CA LEU A 677 7.83 -1.58 59.98
C LEU A 677 8.72 -2.36 58.98
N ARG A 678 9.29 -1.53 58.06
CA ARG A 678 10.73 -1.37 57.66
C ARG A 678 11.28 -2.08 56.40
N ARG A 679 12.34 -1.41 55.86
CA ARG A 679 13.29 -1.79 54.78
C ARG A 679 12.68 -1.72 53.35
N ARG A 680 13.27 -1.08 52.31
CA ARG A 680 14.66 -0.70 51.87
C ARG A 680 15.59 -1.93 51.81
N GLN A 681 16.16 -2.35 50.67
CA GLN A 681 16.56 -1.67 49.42
C GLN A 681 16.60 -2.68 48.23
N PRO A 682 16.98 -2.30 46.98
CA PRO A 682 16.91 -3.16 45.77
C PRO A 682 18.24 -3.84 45.39
N LEU A 683 18.23 -4.79 44.42
CA LEU A 683 19.22 -4.98 43.32
C LEU A 683 18.98 -6.30 42.51
N VAL A 684 19.66 -6.43 41.36
CA VAL A 684 19.81 -7.62 40.46
C VAL A 684 18.52 -8.10 39.75
N ALA A 685 18.38 -8.28 38.43
CA ALA A 685 19.26 -8.25 37.22
C ALA A 685 20.01 -9.55 36.83
N ALA A 686 19.32 -10.53 36.23
CA ALA A 686 19.89 -11.53 35.28
C ALA A 686 18.78 -12.30 34.53
N ALA A 687 18.83 -12.31 33.19
CA ALA A 687 18.32 -13.30 32.21
C ALA A 687 18.22 -12.64 30.83
#